data_AF-A0A017TCT8-F1
#
_entry.id   AF-A0A017TCT8-F1
#
_cell.length_a   1.000
_cell.length_b   1.000
_cell.length_c   1.000
_cell.angle_alpha   90.00
_cell.angle_beta   90.00
_cell.angle_gamma   90.00
#
_symmetry.space_group_name_H-M   'P 1'
#
loop_
_entity.id
_entity.type
_entity.pdbx_description
1 polymer ?
#
loop_
_entity_poly.entity_id
_entity_poly.type
_entity_poly.pdbx_seq_one_letter_code
_entity_poly.pdbx_strand_id
1 'polypeptide(L)'
;MKRSLGISGLVGLALLGAAGKAANAAPSLRVQVDQRGDFLLVGNTLGYDCAATTPAPVVGDVGACGNANSINDSAPDVFWRADAPSEGMAAANTNISVAQARSTAVLTIPPNATVTHAYLYWSARSGGPAADTTATLDRPGASAFSADVNAIQSFIVDPAGADFFYQSVADVTQLVQTNGSGAYRVSGVDSNNLINGTSDVNYAGWWMVVFYQLDTEPPRNLALFDGLDRVAQGQNQNATLSGFFVPPAGYDAKLGVVAFEGDTVIQGDQFLFDGAAVSNGINGANNFFNNSRSFFGAPVSTMGDLPQLTGDAGSMSGIDLDVIDITSLVEAGQTSAPIQATTTQDVYLLGGFVTSISTFKPDFSSSNKTAVDLNGGALLPGDVIEYTVHVANEGNDTSINTVLTDALPSGVTYVPGSLAIATGDNAGGKTDAAGDDQGEYDAGTRTLTVRLGANADAAQGGTMIIGATATVTFRVTVDATATGTISNQAVINAAGEQGAPATDTPTDGNGPAGGTPPTDVDIGQCVDEDDCTDTDGDGLPDVFEEFIGTDPNDADSDDDGVPDGEEIDPAGDADGDGLINALDPDSDNDGLFDGTEMGRDCMGTGTDAAAGHCRPDGDQGATTTNPLDADTDGGGVSDGNEDYNFNGVFDESETDPNDPADDGIIVDTDGDGLSDILEGVLGTDPEDADSDDDGVPDGLEPNFSDDHDGDGLINALDPDSDNDGLFDGTEMGLDCPNPPTDPAANNCIADADPTTTTNPLDADTDNGGALDGDEDVNHNGQVDPGERDPLNPADDFPDSDGDGIPDNIEEQIGTDPQDADSDDDGVPDGQEPDYDQDTDGDGLINALDPDSDNDGLFDGTEMGLDCPNPPTDPAAGNCIADADGGATTTDPLNPDTDNGGVSDGDEDTNKNGQIDPGERDPNDPSDDGVTRCTQDTDCAQGQVCDTEAGICVPGCRGEGGNACPDGQVCSSTDSSVGTCSQANPDGLYPEGNGLLCAARPAQGGGSSSGPLAVALAAVAGLALRRRQRGSRR
;
A
#
# COMPACT_ATOMS: atom_id res chain seq x y z
N MET A 1 43.51 16.71 -42.64
CA MET A 1 43.42 18.19 -42.58
C MET A 1 42.37 18.52 -41.54
N LYS A 2 42.79 19.37 -40.60
CA LYS A 2 42.18 19.87 -39.34
C LYS A 2 40.90 19.20 -38.79
N ARG A 3 41.12 18.43 -37.71
CA ARG A 3 40.17 17.91 -36.73
C ARG A 3 39.82 18.96 -35.67
N SER A 4 38.59 18.87 -35.16
CA SER A 4 38.06 19.48 -33.94
C SER A 4 38.87 19.09 -32.69
N LEU A 5 39.14 20.05 -31.80
CA LEU A 5 39.60 19.85 -30.43
C LEU A 5 38.99 20.95 -29.54
N GLY A 6 38.56 20.55 -28.35
CA GLY A 6 37.83 21.36 -27.37
C GLY A 6 38.58 22.58 -26.82
N ILE A 7 37.82 23.43 -26.15
CA ILE A 7 38.31 24.64 -25.52
C ILE A 7 37.99 24.59 -24.02
N SER A 8 39.06 24.39 -23.24
CA SER A 8 39.18 24.74 -21.84
C SER A 8 39.12 26.26 -21.63
N GLY A 9 38.72 26.65 -20.42
CA GLY A 9 38.45 28.04 -20.01
C GLY A 9 39.63 29.02 -20.00
N LEU A 10 39.29 30.26 -19.65
CA LEU A 10 40.24 31.33 -19.36
C LEU A 10 39.63 32.42 -18.46
N VAL A 11 40.06 32.36 -17.20
CA VAL A 11 40.31 33.42 -16.21
C VAL A 11 40.01 34.87 -16.64
N GLY A 12 39.08 35.51 -15.92
CA GLY A 12 38.84 36.95 -15.89
C GLY A 12 39.36 37.59 -14.59
N LEU A 13 40.20 38.61 -14.76
CA LEU A 13 41.04 39.29 -13.77
C LEU A 13 40.25 40.09 -12.70
N ALA A 14 40.56 39.85 -11.42
CA ALA A 14 40.04 40.62 -10.28
C ALA A 14 40.63 42.04 -10.21
N LEU A 15 39.75 43.05 -10.18
CA LEU A 15 40.06 44.42 -9.78
C LEU A 15 39.81 44.55 -8.26
N LEU A 16 40.88 44.81 -7.50
CA LEU A 16 40.79 45.16 -6.08
C LEU A 16 40.06 46.51 -5.91
N GLY A 17 38.82 46.43 -5.44
CA GLY A 17 38.09 47.49 -4.76
C GLY A 17 37.89 47.10 -3.29
N ALA A 18 37.95 48.07 -2.38
CA ALA A 18 38.04 47.88 -0.93
C ALA A 18 37.04 46.85 -0.38
N ALA A 19 37.57 45.82 0.28
CA ALA A 19 36.79 44.85 1.04
C ALA A 19 36.04 45.59 2.18
N GLY A 20 34.73 45.75 2.03
CA GLY A 20 33.84 45.71 3.17
C GLY A 20 34.01 44.35 3.84
N LYS A 21 34.09 44.30 5.16
CA LYS A 21 34.01 43.02 5.87
C LYS A 21 32.69 42.37 5.45
N ALA A 22 32.76 41.12 4.99
CA ALA A 22 31.58 40.31 4.71
C ALA A 22 30.75 40.18 6.00
N ALA A 23 29.42 40.28 5.85
CA ALA A 23 28.46 39.95 6.89
C ALA A 23 28.72 38.52 7.39
N ASN A 24 28.50 38.27 8.69
CA ASN A 24 28.86 36.98 9.29
C ASN A 24 27.81 35.89 8.99
N ALA A 25 26.58 36.22 8.58
CA ALA A 25 25.58 35.28 8.05
C ALA A 25 24.44 36.04 7.31
N ALA A 26 24.73 36.55 6.10
CA ALA A 26 23.75 37.28 5.30
C ALA A 26 22.49 36.43 5.03
N PRO A 27 21.27 37.01 5.07
CA PRO A 27 20.05 36.29 4.74
C PRO A 27 20.16 35.53 3.41
N SER A 28 19.94 34.22 3.45
CA SER A 28 19.96 33.32 2.30
C SER A 28 18.56 32.85 1.97
N LEU A 29 18.28 32.65 0.68
CA LEU A 29 17.02 32.07 0.23
C LEU A 29 16.92 30.61 0.74
N ARG A 30 15.85 30.30 1.47
CA ARG A 30 15.52 28.94 1.92
C ARG A 30 14.60 28.25 0.92
N VAL A 31 13.44 28.85 0.66
CA VAL A 31 12.42 28.31 -0.22
C VAL A 31 11.79 29.42 -1.05
N GLN A 32 11.43 29.08 -2.27
CA GLN A 32 10.69 29.95 -3.18
C GLN A 32 9.66 29.16 -3.97
N VAL A 33 8.43 29.65 -4.00
CA VAL A 33 7.30 29.02 -4.70
C VAL A 33 6.42 30.07 -5.38
N ASP A 34 5.84 29.71 -6.52
CA ASP A 34 4.75 30.44 -7.16
C ASP A 34 3.46 29.62 -6.98
N GLN A 35 2.56 30.07 -6.09
CA GLN A 35 1.32 29.34 -5.80
C GLN A 35 0.16 30.31 -5.52
N ARG A 36 -1.08 29.85 -5.69
CA ARG A 36 -2.28 30.58 -5.23
C ARG A 36 -2.35 30.50 -3.71
N GLY A 37 -2.25 31.62 -3.00
CA GLY A 37 -2.21 31.60 -1.54
C GLY A 37 -1.22 32.61 -0.99
N ASP A 38 -0.79 32.45 0.26
CA ASP A 38 0.06 33.42 0.94
C ASP A 38 0.87 32.78 2.09
N PHE A 39 1.54 33.60 2.90
CA PHE A 39 2.20 33.17 4.13
C PHE A 39 1.49 33.64 5.41
N LEU A 40 1.63 32.83 6.45
CA LEU A 40 1.30 33.13 7.85
C LEU A 40 2.59 33.25 8.66
N LEU A 41 2.63 34.19 9.59
CA LEU A 41 3.79 34.41 10.48
C LEU A 41 3.31 34.45 11.94
N VAL A 42 3.77 33.48 12.72
CA VAL A 42 3.43 33.34 14.15
C VAL A 42 4.70 33.16 14.98
N GLY A 43 4.61 33.35 16.28
CA GLY A 43 5.75 33.25 17.18
C GLY A 43 5.51 34.00 18.48
N ASN A 44 6.39 33.78 19.45
CA ASN A 44 6.29 34.42 20.75
C ASN A 44 7.67 34.54 21.41
N THR A 45 7.81 35.48 22.34
CA THR A 45 9.01 35.58 23.19
C THR A 45 8.98 34.52 24.29
N LEU A 46 10.15 34.08 24.74
CA LEU A 46 10.30 33.24 25.93
C LEU A 46 10.60 34.08 27.18
N GLY A 47 10.89 35.37 27.03
CA GLY A 47 11.27 36.27 28.09
C GLY A 47 10.25 37.39 28.35
N TYR A 48 10.35 38.03 29.51
CA TYR A 48 9.64 39.26 29.83
C TYR A 48 10.60 40.27 30.46
N ASP A 49 10.63 41.48 29.89
CA ASP A 49 11.33 42.65 30.44
C ASP A 49 10.50 43.27 31.57
N CYS A 50 11.06 43.31 32.78
CA CYS A 50 10.37 43.85 33.95
C CYS A 50 10.52 45.36 34.13
N ALA A 51 11.09 46.07 33.16
CA ALA A 51 11.09 47.52 33.13
C ALA A 51 9.68 48.09 33.25
N ALA A 52 9.55 49.23 33.93
CA ALA A 52 8.25 49.87 34.16
C ALA A 52 7.59 50.39 32.87
N THR A 53 8.33 50.43 31.78
CA THR A 53 7.87 50.86 30.44
C THR A 53 7.33 49.71 29.61
N THR A 54 7.60 48.45 29.98
CA THR A 54 7.12 47.27 29.25
C THR A 54 5.60 47.18 29.35
N PRO A 55 4.89 47.09 28.21
CA PRO A 55 3.45 46.85 28.21
C PRO A 55 3.10 45.56 28.96
N ALA A 56 2.08 45.65 29.83
CA ALA A 56 1.58 44.46 30.51
C ALA A 56 0.94 43.48 29.50
N PRO A 57 1.08 42.15 29.71
CA PRO A 57 0.42 41.16 28.86
C PRO A 57 -1.11 41.28 28.94
N VAL A 58 -1.81 40.90 27.87
CA VAL A 58 -3.26 40.73 27.84
C VAL A 58 -3.68 39.50 28.65
N VAL A 59 -2.94 38.40 28.49
CA VAL A 59 -3.06 37.17 29.28
C VAL A 59 -1.66 36.75 29.74
N GLY A 60 -1.47 36.71 31.06
CA GLY A 60 -0.22 36.30 31.69
C GLY A 60 0.04 37.06 32.99
N ASP A 61 0.53 36.36 34.02
CA ASP A 61 0.84 36.94 35.32
C ASP A 61 2.36 37.16 35.48
N VAL A 62 2.77 38.41 35.62
CA VAL A 62 4.17 38.77 35.91
C VAL A 62 4.35 38.86 37.44
N GLY A 63 5.16 37.96 37.98
CA GLY A 63 5.49 37.84 39.39
C GLY A 63 6.76 38.59 39.78
N ALA A 64 7.60 37.97 40.62
CA ALA A 64 8.85 38.57 41.06
C ALA A 64 9.89 38.62 39.93
N CYS A 65 10.49 39.79 39.72
CA CYS A 65 11.44 40.10 38.65
C CYS A 65 12.92 40.15 39.10
N GLY A 66 13.25 39.55 40.23
CA GLY A 66 14.61 39.57 40.76
C GLY A 66 14.99 40.91 41.41
N ASN A 67 16.26 41.28 41.29
CA ASN A 67 16.84 42.42 42.00
C ASN A 67 16.60 43.74 41.24
N ALA A 68 16.32 44.83 41.95
CA ALA A 68 16.06 46.15 41.34
C ALA A 68 17.23 46.74 40.51
N ASN A 69 18.41 46.11 40.53
CA ASN A 69 19.58 46.54 39.76
C ASN A 69 19.71 45.85 38.40
N SER A 70 18.92 44.79 38.11
CA SER A 70 18.86 44.13 36.79
C SER A 70 17.75 44.69 35.91
N ILE A 71 16.57 44.95 36.48
CA ILE A 71 15.33 45.30 35.78
C ILE A 71 15.26 46.67 35.08
N ASN A 72 16.39 47.38 34.92
CA ASN A 72 16.43 48.67 34.22
C ASN A 72 17.32 48.62 32.97
N ASP A 73 17.72 47.43 32.53
CA ASP A 73 18.16 47.23 31.16
C ASP A 73 16.94 47.14 30.21
N SER A 74 17.19 46.96 28.92
CA SER A 74 16.16 46.81 27.89
C SER A 74 15.97 45.36 27.44
N ALA A 75 16.53 44.42 28.19
CA ALA A 75 16.49 42.99 27.89
C ALA A 75 15.48 42.28 28.81
N PRO A 76 14.89 41.16 28.38
CA PRO A 76 14.06 40.34 29.26
C PRO A 76 14.78 39.84 30.53
N ASP A 77 14.09 39.92 31.68
CA ASP A 77 14.60 39.62 33.03
C ASP A 77 14.19 38.24 33.56
N VAL A 78 13.05 37.73 33.10
CA VAL A 78 12.45 36.48 33.58
C VAL A 78 11.86 35.70 32.41
N PHE A 79 11.73 34.38 32.57
CA PHE A 79 11.15 33.51 31.56
C PHE A 79 9.64 33.36 31.71
N TRP A 80 8.95 33.20 30.58
CA TRP A 80 7.57 32.78 30.50
C TRP A 80 7.43 31.26 30.65
N ARG A 81 6.37 30.85 31.33
CA ARG A 81 5.86 29.47 31.35
C ARG A 81 4.40 29.50 30.92
N ALA A 82 4.12 29.01 29.72
CA ALA A 82 2.77 28.70 29.29
C ALA A 82 2.19 27.50 30.07
N ASP A 83 0.88 27.56 30.29
CA ASP A 83 0.06 26.66 31.12
C ASP A 83 0.51 26.61 32.59
N ALA A 84 0.82 27.79 33.13
CA ALA A 84 1.17 27.94 34.54
C ALA A 84 0.44 29.14 35.18
N PRO A 85 -0.09 28.99 36.42
CA PRO A 85 -0.06 27.78 37.26
C PRO A 85 -1.07 26.69 36.84
N SER A 86 -1.89 26.94 35.83
CA SER A 86 -2.84 25.99 35.24
C SER A 86 -2.94 26.19 33.73
N GLU A 87 -3.55 25.23 33.05
CA GLU A 87 -3.84 25.28 31.61
C GLU A 87 -4.58 26.56 31.21
N GLY A 88 -4.21 27.13 30.06
CA GLY A 88 -4.77 28.38 29.55
C GLY A 88 -4.27 29.66 30.26
N MET A 89 -3.28 29.54 31.15
CA MET A 89 -2.62 30.67 31.82
C MET A 89 -1.15 30.74 31.46
N ALA A 90 -0.53 31.92 31.61
CA ALA A 90 0.92 32.09 31.50
C ALA A 90 1.46 32.79 32.74
N ALA A 91 2.68 32.44 33.17
CA ALA A 91 3.33 33.11 34.28
C ALA A 91 4.80 33.43 33.95
N ALA A 92 5.28 34.60 34.40
CA ALA A 92 6.69 35.00 34.31
C ALA A 92 7.20 35.40 35.70
N ASN A 93 8.24 34.75 36.21
CA ASN A 93 8.84 35.07 37.52
C ASN A 93 10.19 34.37 37.72
N THR A 94 10.89 34.76 38.79
CA THR A 94 12.22 34.23 39.16
C THR A 94 12.30 32.74 39.50
N ASN A 95 11.19 31.99 39.57
CA ASN A 95 11.22 30.55 39.82
C ASN A 95 11.20 29.71 38.54
N ILE A 96 11.05 30.34 37.37
CA ILE A 96 11.02 29.66 36.07
C ILE A 96 12.44 29.63 35.52
N SER A 97 13.04 28.44 35.43
CA SER A 97 14.37 28.26 34.84
C SER A 97 14.32 28.23 33.31
N VAL A 98 15.48 28.31 32.65
CA VAL A 98 15.64 28.11 31.19
C VAL A 98 14.94 26.83 30.72
N ALA A 99 15.24 25.68 31.34
CA ALA A 99 14.62 24.39 31.00
C ALA A 99 13.11 24.30 31.25
N GLN A 100 12.53 25.30 31.93
CA GLN A 100 11.09 25.39 32.13
C GLN A 100 10.43 26.40 31.19
N ALA A 101 11.20 27.25 30.52
CA ALA A 101 10.69 28.29 29.66
C ALA A 101 9.92 27.68 28.48
N ARG A 102 8.72 28.20 28.22
CA ARG A 102 7.93 27.87 27.04
C ARG A 102 6.85 28.90 26.81
N SER A 103 6.56 29.19 25.56
CA SER A 103 5.47 30.08 25.16
C SER A 103 4.71 29.52 23.96
N THR A 104 3.46 29.97 23.82
CA THR A 104 2.50 29.47 22.83
C THR A 104 2.09 30.59 21.89
N ALA A 105 1.98 30.27 20.59
CA ALA A 105 1.37 31.11 19.57
C ALA A 105 0.31 30.30 18.79
N VAL A 106 -0.83 30.92 18.52
CA VAL A 106 -1.90 30.29 17.74
C VAL A 106 -1.69 30.54 16.25
N LEU A 107 -1.64 29.45 15.49
CA LEU A 107 -1.69 29.41 14.03
C LEU A 107 -3.14 29.28 13.56
N THR A 108 -3.55 30.12 12.61
CA THR A 108 -4.86 30.03 11.97
C THR A 108 -4.67 29.98 10.47
N ILE A 109 -4.76 28.77 9.93
CA ILE A 109 -4.74 28.48 8.50
C ILE A 109 -6.14 28.78 7.93
N PRO A 110 -6.24 29.47 6.78
CA PRO A 110 -7.53 29.69 6.14
C PRO A 110 -8.26 28.36 5.86
N PRO A 111 -9.60 28.32 5.97
CA PRO A 111 -10.36 27.12 5.60
C PRO A 111 -10.10 26.72 4.13
N ASN A 112 -10.00 25.42 3.88
CA ASN A 112 -9.72 24.82 2.57
C ASN A 112 -8.36 25.21 1.97
N ALA A 113 -7.44 25.71 2.80
CA ALA A 113 -6.06 25.94 2.37
C ALA A 113 -5.20 24.73 2.69
N THR A 114 -4.37 24.33 1.73
CA THR A 114 -3.37 23.27 1.89
C THR A 114 -2.05 23.89 2.33
N VAL A 115 -1.41 23.38 3.37
CA VAL A 115 -0.08 23.85 3.77
C VAL A 115 0.93 23.27 2.77
N THR A 116 1.77 24.13 2.17
CA THR A 116 2.82 23.66 1.25
C THR A 116 4.19 23.65 1.91
N HIS A 117 4.46 24.56 2.86
CA HIS A 117 5.72 24.61 3.60
C HIS A 117 5.49 25.19 4.99
N ALA A 118 6.18 24.68 6.02
CA ALA A 118 6.25 25.29 7.33
C ALA A 118 7.64 25.15 7.97
N TYR A 119 8.20 26.25 8.46
CA TYR A 119 9.52 26.27 9.10
C TYR A 119 9.43 26.88 10.50
N LEU A 120 9.97 26.16 11.49
CA LEU A 120 10.07 26.62 12.86
C LEU A 120 11.49 27.09 13.16
N TYR A 121 11.59 28.26 13.76
CA TYR A 121 12.85 28.90 14.14
C TYR A 121 12.89 29.18 15.64
N TRP A 122 14.02 28.91 16.28
CA TRP A 122 14.29 29.33 17.65
C TRP A 122 15.66 30.00 17.75
N SER A 123 15.73 31.02 18.60
CA SER A 123 16.87 31.92 18.63
C SER A 123 17.07 32.51 20.03
N ALA A 124 18.32 32.56 20.46
CA ALA A 124 18.68 33.11 21.76
C ALA A 124 20.14 33.55 21.84
N ARG A 125 20.47 34.28 22.90
CA ARG A 125 21.87 34.45 23.34
C ARG A 125 22.28 33.26 24.21
N SER A 126 23.28 32.52 23.77
CA SER A 126 23.83 31.36 24.49
C SER A 126 25.11 31.69 25.25
N GLY A 127 25.47 30.82 26.20
CA GLY A 127 26.66 30.95 27.04
C GLY A 127 27.93 30.35 26.43
N GLY A 128 27.84 29.77 25.22
CA GLY A 128 28.91 29.01 24.57
C GLY A 128 28.80 29.01 23.05
N PRO A 129 29.84 28.55 22.33
CA PRO A 129 29.96 28.70 20.88
C PRO A 129 29.07 27.79 20.05
N ALA A 130 28.34 26.86 20.67
CA ALA A 130 27.42 25.97 19.97
C ALA A 130 26.03 26.61 19.92
N ALA A 131 25.38 26.49 18.76
CA ALA A 131 23.94 26.71 18.66
C ALA A 131 23.21 25.57 19.36
N ASP A 132 22.01 25.87 19.86
CA ASP A 132 21.06 24.84 20.26
C ASP A 132 20.44 24.24 19.01
N THR A 133 20.61 22.94 18.80
CA THR A 133 20.16 22.24 17.59
C THR A 133 18.86 21.48 17.79
N THR A 134 18.24 21.58 18.97
CA THR A 134 17.00 20.88 19.30
C THR A 134 16.04 21.82 20.00
N ALA A 135 14.76 21.79 19.66
CA ALA A 135 13.71 22.42 20.44
C ALA A 135 12.50 21.49 20.50
N THR A 136 11.66 21.62 21.52
CA THR A 136 10.43 20.83 21.60
C THR A 136 9.27 21.66 21.07
N LEU A 137 8.56 21.16 20.06
CA LEU A 137 7.30 21.69 19.56
C LEU A 137 6.15 20.87 20.14
N ASP A 138 5.24 21.52 20.86
CA ASP A 138 4.03 20.90 21.38
C ASP A 138 2.78 21.56 20.81
N ARG A 139 1.71 20.78 20.74
CA ARG A 139 0.34 21.28 20.63
C ARG A 139 -0.45 20.86 21.87
N PRO A 140 -0.98 21.80 22.68
CA PRO A 140 -1.88 21.45 23.76
C PRO A 140 -3.32 21.29 23.25
N GLY A 141 -4.07 20.30 23.74
CA GLY A 141 -5.49 20.13 23.42
C GLY A 141 -5.90 18.68 23.11
N ALA A 142 -7.02 18.51 22.40
CA ALA A 142 -7.56 17.19 22.02
C ALA A 142 -6.72 16.47 20.95
N SER A 143 -6.04 17.22 20.08
CA SER A 143 -5.03 16.72 19.13
C SER A 143 -3.65 17.14 19.66
N ALA A 144 -3.29 16.66 20.84
CA ALA A 144 -2.05 17.06 21.49
C ALA A 144 -0.87 16.22 21.00
N PHE A 145 0.21 16.89 20.65
CA PHE A 145 1.50 16.25 20.42
C PHE A 145 2.61 16.99 21.16
N SER A 146 3.74 16.34 21.32
CA SER A 146 4.97 16.91 21.85
C SER A 146 6.12 16.18 21.17
N ALA A 147 6.85 16.89 20.31
CA ALA A 147 7.93 16.33 19.53
C ALA A 147 9.18 17.20 19.66
N ASP A 148 10.33 16.56 19.85
CA ASP A 148 11.62 17.24 19.69
C ASP A 148 11.92 17.40 18.21
N VAL A 149 12.07 18.64 17.75
CA VAL A 149 12.44 18.96 16.38
C VAL A 149 13.94 19.24 16.29
N ASN A 150 14.58 18.67 15.27
CA ASN A 150 16.00 18.83 15.03
C ASN A 150 16.26 19.94 14.02
N ALA A 151 17.31 20.73 14.26
CA ALA A 151 17.69 21.81 13.36
C ALA A 151 18.28 21.25 12.06
N ILE A 152 17.68 21.57 10.92
CA ILE A 152 18.25 21.33 9.59
C ILE A 152 19.40 22.32 9.29
N GLN A 153 19.40 23.48 9.97
CA GLN A 153 20.47 24.47 9.87
C GLN A 153 20.53 25.35 11.13
N SER A 154 21.74 25.81 11.46
CA SER A 154 21.96 26.81 12.52
C SER A 154 22.90 27.92 12.05
N PHE A 155 22.59 29.15 12.46
CA PHE A 155 23.38 30.35 12.23
C PHE A 155 23.95 30.82 13.56
N ILE A 156 25.25 31.17 13.59
CA ILE A 156 25.93 31.60 14.82
C ILE A 156 26.63 32.93 14.58
N VAL A 157 26.44 33.88 15.48
CA VAL A 157 27.19 35.14 15.51
C VAL A 157 28.10 35.20 16.72
N ASP A 158 29.40 35.35 16.47
CA ASP A 158 30.42 35.62 17.48
C ASP A 158 31.14 36.96 17.22
N PRO A 159 30.84 38.03 17.97
CA PRO A 159 31.50 39.32 17.80
C PRO A 159 32.87 39.43 18.51
N ALA A 160 33.25 38.52 19.44
CA ALA A 160 34.48 38.68 20.25
C ALA A 160 34.97 37.47 21.10
N GLY A 161 34.42 36.27 20.93
CA GLY A 161 34.74 35.03 21.65
C GLY A 161 34.11 34.89 23.04
N ALA A 162 33.09 35.69 23.36
CA ALA A 162 32.46 35.74 24.70
C ALA A 162 30.92 35.93 24.69
N ASP A 163 30.33 36.37 23.57
CA ASP A 163 28.88 36.54 23.39
C ASP A 163 28.47 35.74 22.16
N PHE A 164 27.69 34.69 22.35
CA PHE A 164 27.25 33.83 21.26
C PHE A 164 25.75 33.99 21.06
N PHE A 165 25.36 34.29 19.82
CA PHE A 165 23.96 34.32 19.41
C PHE A 165 23.75 33.23 18.39
N TYR A 166 22.61 32.57 18.43
CA TYR A 166 22.27 31.59 17.43
C TYR A 166 20.81 31.69 17.02
N GLN A 167 20.52 31.25 15.79
CA GLN A 167 19.19 30.91 15.32
C GLN A 167 19.30 29.54 14.66
N SER A 168 18.41 28.65 15.03
CA SER A 168 18.26 27.33 14.43
C SER A 168 16.91 27.23 13.75
N VAL A 169 16.81 26.38 12.74
CA VAL A 169 15.60 26.15 11.96
C VAL A 169 15.35 24.66 11.77
N ALA A 170 14.10 24.24 11.90
CA ALA A 170 13.60 22.93 11.55
C ALA A 170 12.53 23.05 10.45
N ASP A 171 12.48 22.08 9.54
CA ASP A 171 11.32 21.88 8.69
C ASP A 171 10.24 21.19 9.53
N VAL A 172 9.07 21.79 9.61
CA VAL A 172 7.92 21.28 10.37
C VAL A 172 6.68 21.20 9.47
N THR A 173 6.89 21.12 8.15
CA THR A 173 5.82 21.11 7.14
C THR A 173 4.80 20.02 7.44
N GLN A 174 5.26 18.77 7.56
CA GLN A 174 4.39 17.63 7.90
C GLN A 174 3.69 17.85 9.25
N LEU A 175 4.43 18.19 10.31
CA LEU A 175 3.82 18.46 11.63
C LEU A 175 2.69 19.51 11.58
N VAL A 176 2.80 20.53 10.72
CA VAL A 176 1.78 21.56 10.55
C VAL A 176 0.67 21.14 9.58
N GLN A 177 0.95 20.31 8.57
CA GLN A 177 -0.05 19.69 7.69
C GLN A 177 -0.98 18.78 8.51
N THR A 178 -0.40 17.80 9.21
CA THR A 178 -1.13 16.84 10.05
C THR A 178 -1.98 17.53 11.12
N ASN A 179 -1.41 18.53 11.80
CA ASN A 179 -2.09 19.14 12.94
C ASN A 179 -2.94 20.36 12.55
N GLY A 180 -2.69 20.99 11.41
CA GLY A 180 -3.44 22.14 10.93
C GLY A 180 -3.48 23.34 11.91
N SER A 181 -4.58 24.10 11.85
CA SER A 181 -4.78 25.29 12.70
C SER A 181 -4.82 24.93 14.19
N GLY A 182 -4.18 25.73 15.05
CA GLY A 182 -4.19 25.48 16.49
C GLY A 182 -3.13 26.23 17.27
N ALA A 183 -3.06 25.97 18.58
CA ALA A 183 -2.04 26.51 19.46
C ALA A 183 -0.75 25.70 19.35
N TYR A 184 0.35 26.33 18.95
CA TYR A 184 1.68 25.71 18.92
C TYR A 184 2.54 26.31 20.03
N ARG A 185 3.23 25.46 20.78
CA ARG A 185 4.03 25.84 21.95
C ARG A 185 5.45 25.35 21.77
N VAL A 186 6.42 26.24 21.99
CA VAL A 186 7.84 25.88 21.87
C VAL A 186 8.50 25.92 23.24
N SER A 187 9.30 24.89 23.52
CA SER A 187 10.12 24.76 24.72
C SER A 187 11.49 24.17 24.38
N GLY A 188 12.32 23.91 25.39
CA GLY A 188 13.65 23.31 25.17
C GLY A 188 14.74 24.27 24.68
N VAL A 189 14.39 25.50 24.29
CA VAL A 189 15.33 26.51 23.78
C VAL A 189 16.41 26.88 24.82
N ASP A 190 17.65 26.50 24.56
CA ASP A 190 18.79 26.84 25.42
C ASP A 190 19.12 28.34 25.35
N SER A 191 19.43 28.93 26.50
CA SER A 191 19.74 30.36 26.57
C SER A 191 20.52 30.71 27.83
N ASN A 192 21.14 31.88 27.82
CA ASN A 192 21.66 32.46 29.04
C ASN A 192 20.53 32.69 30.05
N ASN A 193 20.83 32.47 31.34
CA ASN A 193 19.89 32.77 32.39
C ASN A 193 19.59 34.28 32.44
N LEU A 194 18.33 34.64 32.21
CA LEU A 194 17.83 36.01 32.26
C LEU A 194 17.74 36.55 33.70
N ILE A 195 17.54 35.67 34.70
CA ILE A 195 17.24 36.06 36.08
C ILE A 195 18.44 36.74 36.73
N ASN A 196 18.26 38.03 37.07
CA ASN A 196 19.31 38.93 37.56
C ASN A 196 20.49 39.09 36.58
N GLY A 197 20.26 38.87 35.28
CA GLY A 197 21.15 39.33 34.23
C GLY A 197 21.27 40.85 34.24
N THR A 198 22.30 41.40 33.61
CA THR A 198 22.48 42.86 33.48
C THR A 198 22.99 43.22 32.09
N SER A 199 22.55 42.44 31.10
CA SER A 199 23.08 42.51 29.75
C SER A 199 21.97 42.95 28.84
N ASP A 200 22.13 44.12 28.23
CA ASP A 200 21.19 44.77 27.31
C ASP A 200 21.05 44.05 25.94
N VAL A 201 21.47 42.79 25.85
CA VAL A 201 21.48 41.98 24.61
C VAL A 201 21.07 40.53 24.89
N ASN A 202 20.25 40.31 25.92
CA ASN A 202 19.75 39.00 26.31
C ASN A 202 18.33 38.76 25.78
N TYR A 203 18.15 37.75 24.93
CA TYR A 203 16.85 37.35 24.41
C TYR A 203 16.75 35.84 24.29
N ALA A 204 15.50 35.38 24.22
CA ALA A 204 15.13 34.05 23.80
C ALA A 204 13.73 34.12 23.20
N GLY A 205 13.53 33.54 22.02
CA GLY A 205 12.26 33.56 21.32
C GLY A 205 12.22 32.59 20.15
N TRP A 206 11.05 32.47 19.56
CA TRP A 206 10.81 31.58 18.43
C TRP A 206 9.77 32.17 17.47
N TRP A 207 9.84 31.75 16.22
CA TRP A 207 8.90 32.13 15.18
C TRP A 207 8.70 30.98 14.21
N MET A 208 7.52 30.93 13.58
CA MET A 208 7.15 29.96 12.58
C MET A 208 6.51 30.67 11.39
N VAL A 209 6.91 30.27 10.20
CA VAL A 209 6.33 30.74 8.94
C VAL A 209 5.68 29.56 8.23
N VAL A 210 4.49 29.77 7.69
CA VAL A 210 3.72 28.75 6.97
C VAL A 210 3.32 29.32 5.62
N PHE A 211 3.68 28.66 4.52
CA PHE A 211 3.14 28.93 3.19
C PHE A 211 1.96 28.00 2.95
N TYR A 212 0.86 28.55 2.42
CA TYR A 212 -0.34 27.77 2.13
C TYR A 212 -0.84 28.05 0.72
N GLN A 213 -1.43 27.03 0.09
CA GLN A 213 -2.15 27.12 -1.16
C GLN A 213 -3.65 27.24 -0.90
N LEU A 214 -4.33 28.15 -1.60
CA LEU A 214 -5.78 28.32 -1.56
C LEU A 214 -6.26 28.87 -2.90
N ASP A 215 -7.02 28.08 -3.65
CA ASP A 215 -7.37 28.40 -5.06
C ASP A 215 -8.15 29.70 -5.25
N THR A 216 -8.89 30.10 -4.21
CA THR A 216 -9.65 31.35 -4.21
C THR A 216 -8.77 32.60 -4.05
N GLU A 217 -7.49 32.44 -3.72
CA GLU A 217 -6.51 33.51 -3.58
C GLU A 217 -5.70 33.74 -4.88
N PRO A 218 -5.18 34.96 -5.10
CA PRO A 218 -4.33 35.24 -6.25
C PRO A 218 -3.01 34.46 -6.16
N PRO A 219 -2.39 34.10 -7.30
CA PRO A 219 -1.06 33.52 -7.32
C PRO A 219 -0.01 34.54 -6.89
N ARG A 220 0.93 34.10 -6.06
CA ARG A 220 2.00 34.91 -5.49
C ARG A 220 3.34 34.20 -5.61
N ASN A 221 4.38 34.99 -5.79
CA ASN A 221 5.73 34.57 -5.50
C ASN A 221 5.95 34.71 -3.99
N LEU A 222 6.12 33.58 -3.31
CA LEU A 222 6.46 33.50 -1.90
C LEU A 222 7.93 33.11 -1.79
N ALA A 223 8.72 33.86 -1.03
CA ALA A 223 10.11 33.51 -0.78
C ALA A 223 10.51 33.79 0.67
N LEU A 224 11.11 32.79 1.30
CA LEU A 224 11.63 32.83 2.66
C LEU A 224 13.14 32.99 2.61
N PHE A 225 13.65 33.99 3.31
CA PHE A 225 15.07 34.22 3.52
C PHE A 225 15.36 34.18 5.01
N ASP A 226 16.40 33.46 5.41
CA ASP A 226 16.80 33.37 6.81
C ASP A 226 18.30 33.46 7.00
N GLY A 227 18.70 33.74 8.24
CA GLY A 227 20.08 33.94 8.64
C GLY A 227 20.16 34.45 10.07
N LEU A 228 21.31 34.98 10.46
CA LEU A 228 21.43 35.70 11.72
C LEU A 228 22.49 36.78 11.61
N ASP A 229 22.06 37.99 11.25
CA ASP A 229 22.99 39.07 10.92
C ASP A 229 22.97 40.18 11.97
N ARG A 230 24.09 40.36 12.67
CA ARG A 230 24.20 41.34 13.75
C ARG A 230 24.45 42.75 13.21
N VAL A 231 23.54 43.66 13.51
CA VAL A 231 23.67 45.09 13.25
C VAL A 231 24.22 45.78 14.50
N ALA A 232 25.18 46.68 14.32
CA ALA A 232 25.71 47.49 15.42
C ALA A 232 26.29 48.81 14.92
N GLN A 233 26.58 49.74 15.83
CA GLN A 233 27.16 51.04 15.47
C GLN A 233 28.41 50.89 14.57
N GLY A 234 28.32 51.41 13.34
CA GLY A 234 29.39 51.35 12.34
C GLY A 234 29.55 49.98 11.66
N GLN A 235 28.66 49.02 11.92
CA GLN A 235 28.55 47.70 11.30
C GLN A 235 27.11 47.52 10.77
N ASN A 236 26.78 48.27 9.71
CA ASN A 236 25.50 48.15 9.02
C ASN A 236 25.47 46.85 8.20
N GLN A 237 24.29 46.23 8.09
CA GLN A 237 24.09 45.05 7.26
C GLN A 237 23.34 45.40 5.98
N ASN A 238 23.69 44.71 4.89
CA ASN A 238 23.07 44.88 3.59
C ASN A 238 22.87 43.50 2.98
N ALA A 239 21.70 43.28 2.38
CA ALA A 239 21.41 42.08 1.61
C ALA A 239 20.57 42.45 0.39
N THR A 240 20.38 41.51 -0.52
CA THR A 240 19.47 41.67 -1.65
C THR A 240 18.47 40.54 -1.60
N LEU A 241 17.18 40.89 -1.49
CA LEU A 241 16.10 39.93 -1.66
C LEU A 241 15.84 39.81 -3.17
N SER A 242 15.92 38.61 -3.73
CA SER A 242 15.82 38.36 -5.17
C SER A 242 15.03 37.09 -5.45
N GLY A 243 14.55 36.96 -6.69
CA GLY A 243 13.83 35.77 -7.15
C GLY A 243 12.38 36.07 -7.53
N PHE A 244 11.84 37.22 -7.12
CA PHE A 244 10.49 37.62 -7.50
C PHE A 244 10.45 38.32 -8.86
N PHE A 245 9.26 38.52 -9.43
CA PHE A 245 9.00 39.42 -10.55
C PHE A 245 7.79 40.29 -10.22
N VAL A 246 8.00 41.61 -10.14
CA VAL A 246 6.90 42.56 -9.87
C VAL A 246 6.17 42.86 -11.18
N PRO A 247 4.86 42.61 -11.27
CA PRO A 247 4.12 42.88 -12.49
C PRO A 247 4.06 44.36 -12.89
N PRO A 248 3.70 44.69 -14.14
CA PRO A 248 3.57 46.07 -14.64
C PRO A 248 2.54 46.92 -13.90
N ALA A 249 1.45 46.32 -13.42
CA ALA A 249 0.38 46.99 -12.69
C ALA A 249 -0.46 45.97 -11.90
N GLY A 250 -1.32 46.46 -11.00
CA GLY A 250 -2.35 45.65 -10.33
C GLY A 250 -1.84 44.69 -9.26
N TYR A 251 -0.54 44.72 -8.95
CA TYR A 251 0.06 43.90 -7.91
C TYR A 251 -0.11 44.50 -6.52
N ASP A 252 0.06 43.64 -5.53
CA ASP A 252 0.30 43.98 -4.14
C ASP A 252 1.53 43.21 -3.66
N ALA A 253 2.24 43.77 -2.68
CA ALA A 253 3.47 43.21 -2.15
C ALA A 253 3.60 43.47 -0.65
N LYS A 254 3.97 42.44 0.10
CA LYS A 254 4.23 42.53 1.55
C LYS A 254 5.55 41.84 1.91
N LEU A 255 6.11 42.26 3.04
CA LEU A 255 7.35 41.72 3.60
C LEU A 255 7.14 41.37 5.07
N GLY A 256 7.35 40.11 5.44
CA GLY A 256 7.58 39.69 6.82
C GLY A 256 9.02 40.02 7.22
N VAL A 257 9.21 40.58 8.41
CA VAL A 257 10.51 40.94 8.98
C VAL A 257 10.59 40.37 10.39
N VAL A 258 11.60 39.53 10.63
CA VAL A 258 11.90 38.98 11.95
C VAL A 258 13.28 39.44 12.40
N ALA A 259 13.33 40.03 13.59
CA ALA A 259 14.57 40.47 14.21
C ALA A 259 14.55 40.19 15.72
N PHE A 260 15.73 40.17 16.32
CA PHE A 260 15.92 39.96 17.75
C PHE A 260 16.73 41.09 18.36
N GLU A 261 16.57 41.31 19.66
CA GLU A 261 17.23 42.39 20.40
C GLU A 261 16.93 43.80 19.87
N GLY A 262 15.68 44.05 19.47
CA GLY A 262 15.21 45.43 19.29
C GLY A 262 15.05 46.15 20.63
N ASP A 263 14.96 47.49 20.61
CA ASP A 263 14.72 48.30 21.81
C ASP A 263 13.67 49.38 21.53
N THR A 264 12.89 49.76 22.55
CA THR A 264 11.93 50.88 22.47
C THR A 264 12.50 52.22 22.96
N VAL A 265 13.57 52.19 23.74
CA VAL A 265 14.20 53.31 24.45
C VAL A 265 15.37 53.86 23.64
N ILE A 266 16.19 52.99 23.07
CA ILE A 266 17.28 53.38 22.17
C ILE A 266 16.67 53.76 20.81
N GLN A 267 17.25 54.78 20.15
CA GLN A 267 16.80 55.25 18.85
C GLN A 267 17.99 55.29 17.88
N GLY A 268 17.67 55.28 16.58
CA GLY A 268 18.66 55.28 15.51
C GLY A 268 18.55 54.07 14.58
N ASP A 269 17.61 53.18 14.86
CA ASP A 269 17.45 51.92 14.15
C ASP A 269 16.57 52.12 12.93
N GLN A 270 17.14 51.83 11.76
CA GLN A 270 16.47 52.01 10.49
C GLN A 270 16.53 50.73 9.67
N PHE A 271 15.39 50.36 9.11
CA PHE A 271 15.29 49.38 8.05
C PHE A 271 14.94 50.09 6.74
N LEU A 272 15.74 49.85 5.70
CA LEU A 272 15.55 50.41 4.38
C LEU A 272 15.25 49.29 3.39
N PHE A 273 14.22 49.48 2.59
CA PHE A 273 13.86 48.62 1.47
C PHE A 273 14.01 49.42 0.18
N ASP A 274 14.83 48.93 -0.74
CA ASP A 274 15.24 49.60 -1.97
C ASP A 274 15.72 51.05 -1.76
N GLY A 275 16.48 51.25 -0.69
CA GLY A 275 17.01 52.56 -0.29
C GLY A 275 15.99 53.53 0.33
N ALA A 276 14.72 53.15 0.46
CA ALA A 276 13.70 53.91 1.17
C ALA A 276 13.57 53.42 2.62
N ALA A 277 13.60 54.33 3.59
CA ALA A 277 13.36 53.98 4.99
C ALA A 277 11.91 53.55 5.21
N VAL A 278 11.73 52.34 5.73
CA VAL A 278 10.44 51.76 6.04
C VAL A 278 9.95 52.33 7.38
N SER A 279 8.67 52.68 7.46
CA SER A 279 8.01 53.00 8.72
C SER A 279 6.49 52.88 8.62
N ASN A 280 5.83 52.63 9.74
CA ASN A 280 4.38 52.58 9.85
C ASN A 280 3.93 53.16 11.22
N GLY A 281 2.69 52.85 11.66
CA GLY A 281 2.14 53.35 12.91
C GLY A 281 2.84 52.85 14.19
N ILE A 282 3.49 51.69 14.13
CA ILE A 282 4.16 51.02 15.27
C ILE A 282 5.68 51.03 15.07
N ASN A 283 6.16 50.71 13.87
CA ASN A 283 7.58 50.68 13.53
C ASN A 283 8.01 52.07 13.02
N GLY A 284 8.64 52.86 13.89
CA GLY A 284 9.09 54.22 13.54
C GLY A 284 10.31 54.21 12.60
N ALA A 285 10.43 55.21 11.71
CA ALA A 285 11.55 55.29 10.74
C ALA A 285 12.96 55.41 11.36
N ASN A 286 13.03 55.71 12.66
CA ASN A 286 14.27 55.82 13.43
C ASN A 286 14.26 54.87 14.64
N ASN A 287 13.30 53.95 14.68
CA ASN A 287 13.21 52.87 15.64
C ASN A 287 12.30 51.76 15.10
N PHE A 288 12.72 51.14 14.00
CA PHE A 288 11.89 50.15 13.29
C PHE A 288 11.77 48.85 14.11
N PHE A 289 12.90 48.34 14.61
CA PHE A 289 13.02 47.16 15.47
C PHE A 289 12.81 47.59 16.92
N ASN A 290 11.63 47.32 17.47
CA ASN A 290 11.21 47.88 18.75
C ASN A 290 10.41 46.91 19.61
N ASN A 291 10.66 45.61 19.45
CA ASN A 291 10.02 44.53 20.18
C ASN A 291 8.49 44.51 19.96
N SER A 292 8.07 44.56 18.70
CA SER A 292 6.65 44.57 18.32
C SER A 292 6.22 43.33 17.52
N ARG A 293 4.91 43.08 17.50
CA ARG A 293 4.29 42.15 16.55
C ARG A 293 3.16 42.88 15.85
N SER A 294 3.35 43.22 14.58
CA SER A 294 2.38 44.01 13.84
C SER A 294 2.05 43.46 12.45
N PHE A 295 0.88 43.82 11.95
CA PHE A 295 0.45 43.55 10.59
C PHE A 295 -0.05 44.85 9.97
N PHE A 296 0.65 45.32 8.93
CA PHE A 296 0.43 46.61 8.28
C PHE A 296 0.39 47.80 9.26
N GLY A 297 1.24 47.75 10.28
CA GLY A 297 1.37 48.80 11.30
C GLY A 297 0.25 48.85 12.34
N ALA A 298 -0.57 47.80 12.43
CA ALA A 298 -1.51 47.58 13.53
C ALA A 298 -0.99 46.45 14.44
N PRO A 299 -1.16 46.55 15.77
CA PRO A 299 -0.60 45.58 16.69
C PRO A 299 -1.40 44.27 16.61
N VAL A 300 -0.71 43.13 16.66
CA VAL A 300 -1.32 41.80 16.58
C VAL A 300 -1.30 41.17 17.97
N SER A 301 -2.48 40.89 18.49
CA SER A 301 -2.69 40.15 19.73
C SER A 301 -3.66 39.01 19.46
N THR A 302 -3.17 37.77 19.46
CA THR A 302 -3.96 36.59 19.11
C THR A 302 -4.52 35.93 20.37
N MET A 303 -5.83 35.69 20.38
CA MET A 303 -6.48 34.98 21.48
C MET A 303 -5.99 33.53 21.52
N GLY A 304 -5.56 33.08 22.69
CA GLY A 304 -5.00 31.74 22.89
C GLY A 304 -3.47 31.69 22.92
N ASP A 305 -2.78 32.77 22.54
CA ASP A 305 -1.35 32.91 22.79
C ASP A 305 -1.08 32.88 24.31
N LEU A 306 0.01 32.24 24.74
CA LEU A 306 0.40 32.15 26.16
C LEU A 306 1.91 32.45 26.30
N PRO A 307 2.30 33.63 26.79
CA PRO A 307 1.43 34.76 27.13
C PRO A 307 0.74 35.35 25.90
N GLN A 308 -0.44 35.94 26.08
CA GLN A 308 -1.03 36.81 25.07
C GLN A 308 -0.51 38.22 25.29
N LEU A 309 0.27 38.72 24.34
CA LEU A 309 0.89 40.05 24.38
C LEU A 309 0.06 41.05 23.54
N THR A 310 0.27 42.35 23.73
CA THR A 310 -0.55 43.37 23.03
C THR A 310 -0.15 43.53 21.56
N GLY A 311 1.09 43.16 21.19
CA GLY A 311 1.68 43.39 19.87
C GLY A 311 2.21 44.81 19.66
N ASP A 312 1.96 45.73 20.60
CA ASP A 312 2.53 47.08 20.57
C ASP A 312 4.05 47.05 20.74
N ALA A 313 4.71 48.16 20.38
CA ALA A 313 6.13 48.39 20.64
C ALA A 313 6.47 48.11 22.11
N GLY A 314 7.49 47.27 22.33
CA GLY A 314 7.97 46.86 23.65
C GLY A 314 7.25 45.66 24.27
N SER A 315 6.15 45.20 23.69
CA SER A 315 5.37 44.10 24.29
C SER A 315 6.00 42.72 24.05
N MET A 316 6.77 42.55 22.96
CA MET A 316 7.39 41.29 22.54
C MET A 316 8.87 41.27 22.93
N SER A 317 9.19 41.26 24.24
CA SER A 317 10.56 41.42 24.74
C SER A 317 11.62 40.61 23.96
N GLY A 318 12.51 41.31 23.26
CA GLY A 318 13.63 40.74 22.51
C GLY A 318 13.31 40.19 21.12
N ILE A 319 12.09 40.35 20.59
CA ILE A 319 11.71 39.88 19.25
C ILE A 319 10.78 40.85 18.52
N ASP A 320 11.06 41.11 17.24
CA ASP A 320 10.17 41.78 16.30
C ASP A 320 9.61 40.74 15.32
N LEU A 321 8.28 40.71 15.15
CA LEU A 321 7.58 39.92 14.13
C LEU A 321 6.59 40.81 13.38
N ASP A 322 7.08 41.49 12.35
CA ASP A 322 6.31 42.52 11.66
C ASP A 322 6.05 42.16 10.21
N VAL A 323 4.80 42.31 9.77
CA VAL A 323 4.43 42.24 8.35
C VAL A 323 4.10 43.64 7.86
N ILE A 324 4.85 44.10 6.86
CA ILE A 324 4.75 45.46 6.31
C ILE A 324 4.27 45.43 4.85
N ASP A 325 3.53 46.48 4.46
CA ASP A 325 3.15 46.70 3.06
C ASP A 325 4.32 47.37 2.34
N ILE A 326 4.85 46.69 1.32
CA ILE A 326 5.94 47.18 0.48
C ILE A 326 5.47 47.50 -0.95
N THR A 327 4.16 47.46 -1.22
CA THR A 327 3.58 47.68 -2.56
C THR A 327 4.06 49.00 -3.19
N SER A 328 4.16 50.07 -2.39
CA SER A 328 4.64 51.38 -2.88
C SER A 328 6.17 51.52 -2.95
N LEU A 329 6.90 50.51 -2.46
CA LEU A 329 8.37 50.49 -2.39
C LEU A 329 9.00 49.61 -3.47
N VAL A 330 8.18 48.87 -4.23
CA VAL A 330 8.61 48.11 -5.40
C VAL A 330 8.18 48.81 -6.69
N GLU A 331 8.91 48.56 -7.77
CA GLU A 331 8.62 49.08 -9.11
C GLU A 331 8.25 47.97 -10.08
N ALA A 332 7.43 48.30 -11.09
CA ALA A 332 7.08 47.38 -12.17
C ALA A 332 8.33 46.80 -12.87
N GLY A 333 8.35 45.48 -13.05
CA GLY A 333 9.46 44.74 -13.66
C GLY A 333 10.67 44.52 -12.75
N GLN A 334 10.58 44.90 -11.48
CA GLN A 334 11.64 44.67 -10.49
C GLN A 334 11.74 43.18 -10.17
N THR A 335 12.98 42.65 -10.15
CA THR A 335 13.25 41.24 -9.85
C THR A 335 14.07 40.99 -8.59
N SER A 336 14.48 42.09 -7.94
CA SER A 336 15.21 42.08 -6.68
C SER A 336 15.13 43.45 -6.02
N ALA A 337 15.26 43.48 -4.70
CA ALA A 337 15.29 44.69 -3.90
C ALA A 337 16.44 44.62 -2.88
N PRO A 338 17.35 45.62 -2.84
CA PRO A 338 18.35 45.72 -1.80
C PRO A 338 17.69 46.14 -0.48
N ILE A 339 18.07 45.47 0.61
CA ILE A 339 17.70 45.83 1.97
C ILE A 339 18.93 46.32 2.74
N GLN A 340 18.72 47.27 3.64
CA GLN A 340 19.78 47.76 4.53
C GLN A 340 19.23 47.97 5.94
N ALA A 341 19.95 47.45 6.93
CA ALA A 341 19.66 47.65 8.34
C ALA A 341 20.81 48.42 9.00
N THR A 342 20.47 49.47 9.73
CA THR A 342 21.45 50.38 10.36
C THR A 342 21.06 50.71 11.78
N THR A 343 22.06 51.08 12.58
CA THR A 343 21.86 51.67 13.91
C THR A 343 22.92 52.72 14.21
N THR A 344 22.58 53.66 15.08
CA THR A 344 23.52 54.65 15.61
C THR A 344 24.07 54.29 16.99
N GLN A 345 23.38 53.45 17.75
CA GLN A 345 23.66 53.22 19.18
C GLN A 345 23.36 51.79 19.66
N ASP A 346 22.59 51.01 18.90
CA ASP A 346 22.03 49.74 19.34
C ASP A 346 22.81 48.51 18.81
N VAL A 347 22.39 47.32 19.25
CA VAL A 347 22.76 46.01 18.75
C VAL A 347 21.51 45.14 18.61
N TYR A 348 21.13 44.83 17.38
CA TYR A 348 20.05 43.88 17.07
C TYR A 348 20.51 42.85 16.03
N LEU A 349 19.73 41.78 15.86
CA LEU A 349 20.02 40.72 14.90
C LEU A 349 18.87 40.54 13.91
N LEU A 350 19.18 40.40 12.64
CA LEU A 350 18.22 40.07 11.59
C LEU A 350 18.07 38.55 11.49
N GLY A 351 16.88 38.02 11.77
CA GLY A 351 16.60 36.58 11.79
C GLY A 351 15.98 36.05 10.50
N GLY A 352 15.09 36.80 9.86
CA GLY A 352 14.44 36.35 8.64
C GLY A 352 13.59 37.39 7.92
N PHE A 353 13.32 37.10 6.65
CA PHE A 353 12.50 37.90 5.74
C PHE A 353 11.59 37.02 4.90
N VAL A 354 10.34 37.43 4.69
CA VAL A 354 9.38 36.69 3.87
C VAL A 354 8.75 37.61 2.85
N THR A 355 9.05 37.45 1.57
CA THR A 355 8.39 38.23 0.51
C THR A 355 7.14 37.53 0.01
N SER A 356 6.06 38.28 -0.15
CA SER A 356 4.83 37.83 -0.82
C SER A 356 4.43 38.90 -1.83
N ILE A 357 4.51 38.56 -3.11
CA ILE A 357 4.28 39.48 -4.22
C ILE A 357 3.33 38.82 -5.20
N SER A 358 2.19 39.45 -5.45
CA SER A 358 1.21 38.95 -6.44
C SER A 358 1.86 38.85 -7.82
N THR A 359 1.74 37.68 -8.44
CA THR A 359 2.22 37.39 -9.80
C THR A 359 1.04 37.40 -10.77
N PHE A 360 1.28 37.76 -12.03
CA PHE A 360 0.30 37.57 -13.11
C PHE A 360 0.95 36.69 -14.17
N LYS A 361 0.44 35.47 -14.35
CA LYS A 361 0.89 34.57 -15.41
C LYS A 361 -0.29 33.78 -15.98
N PRO A 362 -0.25 33.40 -17.26
CA PRO A 362 -1.10 32.35 -17.77
C PRO A 362 -0.81 31.04 -17.05
N ASP A 363 -1.82 30.17 -16.98
CA ASP A 363 -1.69 28.84 -16.39
C ASP A 363 -2.41 27.86 -17.29
N PHE A 364 -1.67 26.86 -17.77
CA PHE A 364 -2.15 25.84 -18.69
C PHE A 364 -2.04 24.43 -18.09
N SER A 365 -1.76 24.32 -16.79
CA SER A 365 -1.51 23.04 -16.10
C SER A 365 -2.68 22.05 -16.22
N SER A 366 -3.92 22.54 -16.29
CA SER A 366 -5.12 21.71 -16.49
C SER A 366 -5.41 21.32 -17.95
N SER A 367 -4.52 21.65 -18.89
CA SER A 367 -4.67 21.24 -20.29
C SER A 367 -4.32 19.75 -20.43
N ASN A 368 -5.12 18.99 -21.17
CA ASN A 368 -4.96 17.53 -21.29
C ASN A 368 -4.91 17.07 -22.74
N LYS A 369 -4.49 15.82 -22.93
CA LYS A 369 -4.45 15.15 -24.22
C LYS A 369 -5.02 13.74 -24.12
N THR A 370 -5.75 13.33 -25.15
CA THR A 370 -6.33 11.98 -25.27
C THR A 370 -6.05 11.40 -26.65
N ALA A 371 -6.12 10.08 -26.76
CA ALA A 371 -5.94 9.31 -27.99
C ALA A 371 -7.15 8.39 -28.22
N VAL A 372 -7.55 8.21 -29.49
CA VAL A 372 -8.62 7.27 -29.86
C VAL A 372 -8.21 6.58 -31.16
N ASP A 373 -8.25 5.25 -31.20
CA ASP A 373 -8.17 4.52 -32.47
C ASP A 373 -9.46 4.68 -33.28
N LEU A 374 -9.31 5.09 -34.54
CA LEU A 374 -10.43 5.30 -35.46
C LEU A 374 -10.82 4.04 -36.23
N ASN A 375 -9.99 3.00 -36.20
CA ASN A 375 -10.25 1.73 -36.87
C ASN A 375 -11.21 0.87 -36.02
N GLY A 376 -11.05 0.93 -34.70
CA GLY A 376 -11.79 0.14 -33.71
C GLY A 376 -11.22 -1.27 -33.60
N GLY A 377 -11.41 -1.92 -32.44
CA GLY A 377 -10.71 -3.16 -32.11
C GLY A 377 -9.36 -2.87 -31.46
N ALA A 378 -8.47 -3.87 -31.40
CA ALA A 378 -7.11 -3.71 -30.92
C ALA A 378 -6.33 -2.74 -31.83
N LEU A 379 -5.45 -1.94 -31.23
CA LEU A 379 -4.64 -0.97 -31.98
C LEU A 379 -3.47 -1.69 -32.68
N LEU A 380 -3.49 -1.81 -34.00
CA LEU A 380 -2.51 -2.58 -34.76
C LEU A 380 -1.61 -1.72 -35.66
N PRO A 381 -0.45 -2.24 -36.10
CA PRO A 381 0.38 -1.58 -37.11
C PRO A 381 -0.39 -1.29 -38.41
N GLY A 382 -0.62 0.01 -38.67
CA GLY A 382 -1.38 0.50 -39.82
C GLY A 382 -2.67 1.24 -39.45
N ASP A 383 -3.09 1.17 -38.19
CA ASP A 383 -4.27 1.87 -37.68
C ASP A 383 -4.06 3.36 -37.51
N VAL A 384 -5.18 4.09 -37.41
CA VAL A 384 -5.18 5.55 -37.41
C VAL A 384 -5.69 6.08 -36.08
N ILE A 385 -4.76 6.60 -35.27
CA ILE A 385 -5.05 7.25 -34.00
C ILE A 385 -5.43 8.72 -34.24
N GLU A 386 -6.49 9.21 -33.61
CA GLU A 386 -6.82 10.63 -33.46
C GLU A 386 -6.43 11.11 -32.07
N TYR A 387 -5.45 12.02 -32.00
CA TYR A 387 -5.11 12.74 -30.78
C TYR A 387 -6.00 13.99 -30.65
N THR A 388 -6.51 14.23 -29.44
CA THR A 388 -7.25 15.43 -29.06
C THR A 388 -6.56 16.13 -27.90
N VAL A 389 -6.21 17.41 -28.07
CA VAL A 389 -5.59 18.22 -27.02
C VAL A 389 -6.54 19.33 -26.59
N HIS A 390 -6.95 19.33 -25.32
CA HIS A 390 -7.74 20.39 -24.70
C HIS A 390 -6.82 21.38 -23.99
N VAL A 391 -6.90 22.64 -24.39
CA VAL A 391 -6.06 23.73 -23.88
C VAL A 391 -6.92 24.73 -23.12
N ALA A 392 -6.59 25.01 -21.87
CA ALA A 392 -7.30 25.97 -21.02
C ALA A 392 -6.33 26.96 -20.35
N ASN A 393 -6.60 28.27 -20.45
CA ASN A 393 -5.86 29.27 -19.66
C ASN A 393 -6.61 29.56 -18.36
N GLU A 394 -6.24 28.91 -17.27
CA GLU A 394 -6.85 29.07 -15.94
C GLU A 394 -6.05 30.02 -15.03
N GLY A 395 -5.03 30.66 -15.61
CA GLY A 395 -4.18 31.62 -14.93
C GLY A 395 -4.94 32.90 -14.56
N ASN A 396 -4.20 33.86 -14.03
CA ASN A 396 -4.74 35.18 -13.72
C ASN A 396 -4.23 36.27 -14.68
N ASP A 397 -3.60 35.88 -15.79
CA ASP A 397 -3.19 36.75 -16.88
C ASP A 397 -3.70 36.23 -18.24
N THR A 398 -3.99 37.17 -19.13
CA THR A 398 -4.21 36.85 -20.55
C THR A 398 -2.90 36.35 -21.13
N SER A 399 -2.92 35.20 -21.79
CA SER A 399 -1.77 34.70 -22.51
C SER A 399 -1.56 35.47 -23.81
N ILE A 400 -0.31 35.63 -24.22
CA ILE A 400 0.11 36.19 -25.50
C ILE A 400 1.13 35.27 -26.16
N ASN A 401 1.14 35.27 -27.49
CA ASN A 401 2.00 34.39 -28.28
C ASN A 401 1.82 32.90 -27.92
N THR A 402 0.58 32.48 -27.64
CA THR A 402 0.32 31.09 -27.26
C THR A 402 0.53 30.14 -28.44
N VAL A 403 1.41 29.17 -28.24
CA VAL A 403 1.78 28.16 -29.23
C VAL A 403 1.75 26.79 -28.57
N LEU A 404 1.02 25.85 -29.15
CA LEU A 404 1.07 24.43 -28.83
C LEU A 404 2.05 23.75 -29.78
N THR A 405 2.94 22.92 -29.25
CA THR A 405 3.84 22.06 -30.00
C THR A 405 3.69 20.62 -29.56
N ASP A 406 3.71 19.69 -30.51
CA ASP A 406 3.59 18.26 -30.24
C ASP A 406 4.63 17.53 -31.11
N ALA A 407 5.57 16.83 -30.48
CA ALA A 407 6.65 16.13 -31.18
C ALA A 407 6.32 14.65 -31.24
N LEU A 408 6.05 14.14 -32.44
CA LEU A 408 5.57 12.77 -32.61
C LEU A 408 6.68 11.75 -32.28
N PRO A 409 6.40 10.76 -31.42
CA PRO A 409 7.34 9.70 -31.04
C PRO A 409 7.64 8.78 -32.25
N SER A 410 8.70 7.96 -32.16
CA SER A 410 8.87 6.83 -33.11
C SER A 410 7.68 5.89 -33.06
N GLY A 411 7.43 5.13 -34.13
CA GLY A 411 6.31 4.18 -34.18
C GLY A 411 5.03 4.76 -34.78
N VAL A 412 4.97 6.08 -35.04
CA VAL A 412 3.83 6.70 -35.72
C VAL A 412 4.24 7.66 -36.85
N THR A 413 3.40 7.73 -37.87
CA THR A 413 3.52 8.64 -39.01
C THR A 413 2.33 9.59 -39.07
N TYR A 414 2.58 10.91 -39.06
CA TYR A 414 1.53 11.93 -39.23
C TYR A 414 0.67 11.72 -40.49
N VAL A 415 -0.65 11.81 -40.35
CA VAL A 415 -1.61 11.78 -41.47
C VAL A 415 -1.75 13.19 -42.05
N PRO A 416 -1.29 13.46 -43.29
CA PRO A 416 -1.35 14.79 -43.87
C PRO A 416 -2.79 15.32 -44.04
N GLY A 417 -3.01 16.56 -43.63
CA GLY A 417 -4.27 17.30 -43.69
C GLY A 417 -5.21 17.00 -42.51
N SER A 418 -4.74 16.30 -41.48
CA SER A 418 -5.55 15.94 -40.32
C SER A 418 -5.58 17.00 -39.22
N LEU A 419 -4.59 17.90 -39.18
CA LEU A 419 -4.50 18.95 -38.16
C LEU A 419 -5.67 19.93 -38.23
N ALA A 420 -6.33 20.15 -37.09
CA ALA A 420 -7.41 21.10 -36.96
C ALA A 420 -7.43 21.77 -35.58
N ILE A 421 -7.96 23.00 -35.55
CA ILE A 421 -8.47 23.59 -34.31
C ILE A 421 -9.96 23.25 -34.28
N ALA A 422 -10.35 22.26 -33.49
CA ALA A 422 -11.72 21.78 -33.41
C ALA A 422 -12.65 22.81 -32.74
N THR A 423 -12.19 23.43 -31.64
CA THR A 423 -12.93 24.48 -30.93
C THR A 423 -11.99 25.63 -30.51
N GLY A 424 -12.55 26.83 -30.30
CA GLY A 424 -11.80 28.04 -29.96
C GLY A 424 -11.65 29.03 -31.12
N ASP A 425 -10.78 30.03 -30.94
CA ASP A 425 -10.47 31.01 -31.99
C ASP A 425 -9.77 30.35 -33.19
N ASN A 426 -10.10 30.81 -34.40
CA ASN A 426 -9.59 30.26 -35.67
C ASN A 426 -9.94 28.77 -35.93
N ALA A 427 -11.07 28.29 -35.38
CA ALA A 427 -11.55 26.93 -35.60
C ALA A 427 -11.69 26.53 -37.08
N GLY A 428 -11.38 25.27 -37.37
CA GLY A 428 -11.34 24.66 -38.70
C GLY A 428 -10.02 23.92 -38.97
N GLY A 429 -10.01 23.17 -40.07
CA GLY A 429 -8.81 22.45 -40.53
C GLY A 429 -7.67 23.37 -40.94
N LYS A 430 -6.44 22.87 -40.80
CA LYS A 430 -5.17 23.54 -41.15
C LYS A 430 -4.52 22.84 -42.33
N THR A 431 -3.68 23.57 -43.07
CA THR A 431 -3.09 23.10 -44.33
C THR A 431 -1.75 22.37 -44.18
N ASP A 432 -1.25 22.25 -42.94
CA ASP A 432 0.06 21.71 -42.53
C ASP A 432 1.29 22.48 -43.03
N ALA A 433 1.12 23.43 -43.94
CA ALA A 433 2.23 24.10 -44.60
C ALA A 433 2.81 25.20 -43.71
N ALA A 434 4.13 25.31 -43.67
CA ALA A 434 4.75 26.35 -42.86
C ALA A 434 4.39 27.76 -43.38
N GLY A 435 3.88 28.60 -42.49
CA GLY A 435 3.66 30.02 -42.72
C GLY A 435 2.50 30.41 -43.66
N ASP A 436 1.50 29.56 -43.89
CA ASP A 436 0.26 29.93 -44.60
C ASP A 436 -0.98 30.10 -43.69
N ASP A 437 -1.12 29.29 -42.64
CA ASP A 437 -2.14 29.42 -41.59
C ASP A 437 -1.59 29.08 -40.17
N GLN A 438 -2.48 28.95 -39.16
CA GLN A 438 -2.07 28.77 -37.76
C GLN A 438 -1.44 27.42 -37.42
N GLY A 439 -1.54 26.40 -38.29
CA GLY A 439 -1.06 25.04 -38.01
C GLY A 439 -0.06 24.56 -39.05
N GLU A 440 1.04 23.98 -38.59
CA GLU A 440 2.05 23.38 -39.48
C GLU A 440 2.62 22.08 -38.91
N TYR A 441 3.08 21.20 -39.81
CA TYR A 441 3.84 20.00 -39.46
C TYR A 441 5.21 20.03 -40.14
N ASP A 442 6.28 19.99 -39.35
CA ASP A 442 7.66 19.87 -39.85
C ASP A 442 8.09 18.40 -39.83
N ALA A 443 8.09 17.76 -41.01
CA ALA A 443 8.53 16.37 -41.16
C ALA A 443 10.03 16.14 -40.85
N GLY A 444 10.85 17.19 -40.83
CA GLY A 444 12.27 17.10 -40.49
C GLY A 444 12.54 16.96 -39.00
N THR A 445 11.67 17.55 -38.16
CA THR A 445 11.72 17.43 -36.70
C THR A 445 10.60 16.58 -36.12
N ARG A 446 9.65 16.14 -36.96
CA ARG A 446 8.42 15.42 -36.60
C ARG A 446 7.56 16.18 -35.59
N THR A 447 7.47 17.50 -35.76
CA THR A 447 6.79 18.38 -34.80
C THR A 447 5.59 19.08 -35.43
N LEU A 448 4.42 18.97 -34.80
CA LEU A 448 3.27 19.84 -35.05
C LEU A 448 3.43 21.14 -34.28
N THR A 449 3.04 22.26 -34.89
CA THR A 449 2.99 23.57 -34.24
C THR A 449 1.66 24.23 -34.53
N VAL A 450 0.93 24.61 -33.48
CA VAL A 450 -0.37 25.27 -33.58
C VAL A 450 -0.36 26.59 -32.81
N ARG A 451 -0.63 27.67 -33.53
CA ARG A 451 -0.68 29.04 -32.98
C ARG A 451 -2.11 29.33 -32.52
N LEU A 452 -2.31 29.41 -31.20
CA LEU A 452 -3.64 29.44 -30.58
C LEU A 452 -4.09 30.85 -30.16
N GLY A 453 -5.40 31.04 -30.01
CA GLY A 453 -6.01 32.27 -29.48
C GLY A 453 -6.33 33.34 -30.51
N ALA A 454 -6.98 34.41 -30.04
CA ALA A 454 -7.41 35.52 -30.87
C ALA A 454 -6.22 36.20 -31.54
N ASN A 455 -6.39 36.56 -32.82
CA ASN A 455 -5.35 37.18 -33.67
C ASN A 455 -4.11 36.32 -33.95
N ALA A 456 -4.11 35.03 -33.61
CA ALA A 456 -3.08 34.11 -34.09
C ALA A 456 -3.05 34.09 -35.63
N ASP A 457 -1.85 34.10 -36.20
CA ASP A 457 -1.63 34.02 -37.64
C ASP A 457 -0.56 32.97 -37.98
N ALA A 458 -0.08 32.97 -39.22
CA ALA A 458 0.86 31.96 -39.69
C ALA A 458 2.29 32.09 -39.15
N ALA A 459 2.61 33.17 -38.45
CA ALA A 459 3.93 33.41 -37.88
C ALA A 459 3.91 33.55 -36.36
N GLN A 460 2.80 34.01 -35.78
CA GLN A 460 2.74 34.40 -34.37
C GLN A 460 1.52 33.79 -33.66
N GLY A 461 1.75 33.28 -32.44
CA GLY A 461 0.70 32.86 -31.52
C GLY A 461 -0.22 34.03 -31.15
N GLY A 462 -1.47 33.72 -30.85
CA GLY A 462 -2.50 34.70 -30.50
C GLY A 462 -2.59 34.95 -29.01
N THR A 463 -3.75 35.48 -28.60
CA THR A 463 -4.06 35.78 -27.20
C THR A 463 -5.17 34.90 -26.68
N MET A 464 -4.99 34.24 -25.53
CA MET A 464 -6.08 33.54 -24.82
C MET A 464 -6.37 34.27 -23.51
N ILE A 465 -7.55 34.87 -23.43
CA ILE A 465 -8.01 35.54 -22.20
C ILE A 465 -8.17 34.52 -21.07
N ILE A 466 -8.20 35.00 -19.82
CA ILE A 466 -8.45 34.17 -18.64
C ILE A 466 -9.77 33.38 -18.83
N GLY A 467 -9.70 32.06 -18.63
CA GLY A 467 -10.80 31.11 -18.81
C GLY A 467 -11.12 30.75 -20.27
N ALA A 468 -10.34 31.21 -21.25
CA ALA A 468 -10.50 30.79 -22.63
C ALA A 468 -9.97 29.37 -22.84
N THR A 469 -10.68 28.60 -23.67
CA THR A 469 -10.30 27.24 -24.04
C THR A 469 -10.17 27.08 -25.56
N ALA A 470 -9.40 26.09 -25.99
CA ALA A 470 -9.28 25.64 -27.37
C ALA A 470 -9.11 24.11 -27.42
N THR A 471 -9.54 23.48 -28.50
CA THR A 471 -9.30 22.05 -28.73
C THR A 471 -8.57 21.88 -30.05
N VAL A 472 -7.45 21.17 -30.03
CA VAL A 472 -6.66 20.81 -31.22
C VAL A 472 -6.83 19.32 -31.47
N THR A 473 -6.99 18.92 -32.73
CA THR A 473 -7.04 17.51 -33.13
C THR A 473 -6.08 17.24 -34.27
N PHE A 474 -5.46 16.07 -34.30
CA PHE A 474 -4.65 15.60 -35.42
C PHE A 474 -4.60 14.07 -35.43
N ARG A 475 -4.21 13.48 -36.56
CA ARG A 475 -4.16 12.03 -36.72
C ARG A 475 -2.77 11.53 -37.07
N VAL A 476 -2.46 10.35 -36.59
CA VAL A 476 -1.25 9.60 -36.95
C VAL A 476 -1.63 8.19 -37.37
N THR A 477 -0.78 7.53 -38.14
CA THR A 477 -0.88 6.12 -38.49
C THR A 477 0.19 5.36 -37.74
N VAL A 478 -0.14 4.24 -37.12
CA VAL A 478 0.85 3.34 -36.49
C VAL A 478 1.76 2.77 -37.58
N ASP A 479 3.07 2.88 -37.39
CA ASP A 479 4.06 2.41 -38.34
C ASP A 479 4.09 0.88 -38.36
N ALA A 480 4.32 0.27 -39.53
CA ALA A 480 4.33 -1.19 -39.72
C ALA A 480 5.40 -1.98 -38.92
N THR A 481 6.23 -1.31 -38.13
CA THR A 481 7.27 -1.92 -37.28
C THR A 481 7.17 -1.45 -35.83
N ALA A 482 6.07 -0.78 -35.48
CA ALA A 482 5.82 -0.35 -34.13
C ALA A 482 5.25 -1.54 -33.33
N THR A 483 5.68 -1.68 -32.09
CA THR A 483 5.30 -2.72 -31.12
C THR A 483 5.32 -2.08 -29.73
N GLY A 484 4.56 -2.61 -28.77
CA GLY A 484 4.45 -2.06 -27.42
C GLY A 484 3.79 -0.67 -27.38
N THR A 485 4.14 0.13 -26.38
CA THR A 485 3.49 1.42 -26.07
C THR A 485 3.98 2.59 -26.94
N ILE A 486 3.05 3.44 -27.41
CA ILE A 486 3.33 4.73 -28.03
C ILE A 486 3.02 5.88 -27.07
N SER A 487 4.09 6.45 -26.50
CA SER A 487 4.02 7.63 -25.62
C SER A 487 4.09 8.97 -26.35
N ASN A 488 3.09 9.85 -26.20
CA ASN A 488 3.08 11.15 -26.89
C ASN A 488 2.62 12.35 -26.04
N GLN A 489 3.46 13.38 -25.92
CA GLN A 489 3.22 14.58 -25.10
C GLN A 489 3.10 15.88 -25.92
N ALA A 490 2.11 16.72 -25.62
CA ALA A 490 2.03 18.08 -26.15
C ALA A 490 2.57 19.12 -25.15
N VAL A 491 3.05 20.25 -25.64
CA VAL A 491 3.60 21.35 -24.82
C VAL A 491 3.02 22.68 -25.28
N ILE A 492 2.55 23.49 -24.33
CA ILE A 492 2.02 24.83 -24.55
C ILE A 492 3.06 25.86 -24.09
N ASN A 493 3.53 26.68 -25.02
CA ASN A 493 4.38 27.84 -24.72
C ASN A 493 3.56 29.13 -24.79
N ALA A 494 3.59 29.93 -23.72
CA ALA A 494 2.93 31.24 -23.72
C ALA A 494 3.57 32.22 -22.74
N ALA A 495 3.55 33.51 -23.09
CA ALA A 495 3.90 34.61 -22.19
C ALA A 495 2.62 35.29 -21.66
N GLY A 496 2.74 36.10 -20.61
CA GLY A 496 1.63 36.89 -20.08
C GLY A 496 1.51 38.28 -20.71
N GLU A 497 0.29 38.79 -20.89
CA GLU A 497 0.04 40.17 -21.31
C GLU A 497 0.59 41.19 -20.30
N GLN A 498 0.59 40.83 -19.01
CA GLN A 498 1.24 41.59 -17.94
C GLN A 498 2.75 41.30 -17.84
N GLY A 499 3.38 40.79 -18.90
CA GLY A 499 4.85 40.71 -18.98
C GLY A 499 5.49 39.55 -18.23
N ALA A 500 4.72 38.55 -17.78
CA ALA A 500 5.30 37.26 -17.44
C ALA A 500 6.07 36.69 -18.63
N PRO A 501 7.27 36.12 -18.41
CA PRO A 501 8.04 35.50 -19.48
C PRO A 501 7.30 34.31 -20.09
N ALA A 502 7.71 33.90 -21.29
CA ALA A 502 7.19 32.68 -21.89
C ALA A 502 7.63 31.46 -21.08
N THR A 503 6.69 30.59 -20.75
CA THR A 503 6.94 29.31 -20.07
C THR A 503 6.40 28.17 -20.93
N ASP A 504 7.03 27.01 -20.83
CA ASP A 504 6.54 25.76 -21.40
C ASP A 504 5.70 25.03 -20.34
N THR A 505 4.53 24.55 -20.74
CA THR A 505 3.62 23.76 -19.90
C THR A 505 3.25 22.50 -20.68
N PRO A 506 3.76 21.31 -20.30
CA PRO A 506 3.30 20.06 -20.89
C PRO A 506 1.79 19.92 -20.63
N THR A 507 1.07 19.29 -21.55
CA THR A 507 -0.29 18.82 -21.23
C THR A 507 -0.19 17.71 -20.18
N ASP A 508 -1.27 17.43 -19.45
CA ASP A 508 -1.39 16.29 -18.52
C ASP A 508 -0.43 16.27 -17.30
N GLY A 509 -0.15 17.43 -16.71
CA GLY A 509 0.41 17.49 -15.34
C GLY A 509 -0.66 17.40 -14.25
N ASN A 510 -0.85 16.19 -13.69
CA ASN A 510 -1.37 15.87 -12.33
C ASN A 510 -2.91 15.79 -12.12
N GLY A 511 -3.56 14.68 -12.51
CA GLY A 511 -4.91 14.19 -12.07
C GLY A 511 -6.12 15.14 -12.20
N PRO A 512 -7.40 14.74 -11.97
CA PRO A 512 -7.98 13.42 -11.64
C PRO A 512 -8.81 12.85 -12.82
N ALA A 513 -8.43 11.65 -13.31
CA ALA A 513 -8.96 10.88 -14.46
C ALA A 513 -9.03 11.61 -15.84
N GLY A 514 -8.28 11.23 -16.88
CA GLY A 514 -7.40 10.06 -17.07
C GLY A 514 -6.14 10.33 -17.91
N GLY A 515 -5.17 9.43 -17.72
CA GLY A 515 -3.85 9.33 -18.35
C GLY A 515 -2.72 10.01 -17.57
N THR A 516 -1.77 9.22 -17.07
CA THR A 516 -0.44 9.66 -16.59
C THR A 516 0.34 10.25 -17.78
N PRO A 517 1.09 11.36 -17.63
CA PRO A 517 1.95 11.86 -18.69
C PRO A 517 3.14 10.91 -18.88
N PRO A 518 3.47 10.50 -20.13
CA PRO A 518 2.89 10.90 -21.42
C PRO A 518 1.59 10.16 -21.80
N THR A 519 0.77 10.70 -22.72
CA THR A 519 -0.38 9.96 -23.27
C THR A 519 0.09 8.69 -23.98
N ASP A 520 -0.14 7.55 -23.36
CA ASP A 520 0.23 6.22 -23.81
C ASP A 520 -0.92 5.53 -24.55
N VAL A 521 -0.55 4.71 -25.55
CA VAL A 521 -1.46 3.80 -26.27
C VAL A 521 -0.69 2.56 -26.67
N ASP A 522 -1.21 1.39 -26.35
CA ASP A 522 -0.54 0.11 -26.59
C ASP A 522 -0.93 -0.50 -27.92
N ILE A 523 0.09 -0.95 -28.65
CA ILE A 523 -0.11 -1.64 -29.92
C ILE A 523 -0.34 -3.12 -29.60
N GLY A 524 -1.50 -3.63 -29.99
CA GLY A 524 -1.84 -5.05 -29.84
C GLY A 524 -0.76 -5.96 -30.43
N GLN A 525 -0.46 -7.05 -29.72
CA GLN A 525 0.69 -7.94 -30.00
C GLN A 525 0.48 -8.89 -31.19
N CYS A 526 -0.69 -8.86 -31.83
CA CYS A 526 -1.04 -9.73 -32.94
C CYS A 526 -0.53 -9.25 -34.31
N VAL A 527 -0.24 -10.22 -35.20
CA VAL A 527 0.34 -9.97 -36.51
C VAL A 527 -0.70 -9.58 -37.57
N ASP A 528 -1.95 -10.05 -37.44
CA ASP A 528 -3.14 -9.58 -38.12
C ASP A 528 -4.43 -10.01 -37.38
N GLU A 529 -5.59 -9.54 -37.84
CA GLU A 529 -6.90 -9.74 -37.20
C GLU A 529 -7.42 -11.20 -37.23
N ASP A 530 -6.80 -12.10 -38.02
CA ASP A 530 -7.14 -13.53 -37.99
C ASP A 530 -6.38 -14.26 -36.86
N ASP A 531 -5.28 -13.68 -36.33
CA ASP A 531 -4.50 -14.17 -35.17
C ASP A 531 -4.95 -13.52 -33.83
N CYS A 532 -5.96 -12.63 -33.85
CA CYS A 532 -6.62 -12.05 -32.67
C CYS A 532 -7.88 -12.85 -32.27
N THR A 533 -7.81 -14.18 -32.32
CA THR A 533 -8.87 -14.94 -31.63
C THR A 533 -8.59 -14.76 -30.14
N ASP A 534 -9.66 -14.49 -29.42
CA ASP A 534 -9.76 -14.12 -28.01
C ASP A 534 -11.08 -14.81 -27.63
N THR A 535 -10.93 -15.98 -27.00
CA THR A 535 -11.99 -17.01 -26.96
C THR A 535 -12.94 -16.78 -25.79
N ASP A 536 -12.43 -16.36 -24.65
CA ASP A 536 -13.14 -15.90 -23.44
C ASP A 536 -13.60 -14.43 -23.53
N GLY A 537 -12.92 -13.57 -24.29
CA GLY A 537 -13.30 -12.18 -24.54
C GLY A 537 -12.70 -11.16 -23.57
N ASP A 538 -11.61 -11.47 -22.87
CA ASP A 538 -10.97 -10.66 -21.83
C ASP A 538 -10.12 -9.48 -22.40
N GLY A 539 -9.65 -9.62 -23.64
CA GLY A 539 -8.78 -8.65 -24.31
C GLY A 539 -7.35 -9.15 -24.58
N LEU A 540 -6.94 -10.28 -24.03
CA LEU A 540 -5.78 -11.04 -24.48
C LEU A 540 -6.17 -11.98 -25.65
N PRO A 541 -5.27 -12.13 -26.64
CA PRO A 541 -5.48 -13.12 -27.70
C PRO A 541 -5.01 -14.52 -27.29
N ASP A 542 -5.70 -15.58 -27.74
CA ASP A 542 -5.37 -16.99 -27.45
C ASP A 542 -3.89 -17.34 -27.65
N VAL A 543 -3.26 -16.71 -28.65
CA VAL A 543 -1.85 -16.95 -29.02
C VAL A 543 -0.84 -16.27 -28.09
N PHE A 544 -1.29 -15.27 -27.34
CA PHE A 544 -0.51 -14.59 -26.31
C PHE A 544 -0.71 -15.28 -24.97
N GLU A 545 -1.94 -15.68 -24.64
CA GLU A 545 -2.26 -16.51 -23.47
C GLU A 545 -1.45 -17.82 -23.49
N GLU A 546 -1.49 -18.57 -24.60
CA GLU A 546 -0.64 -19.77 -24.81
C GLU A 546 0.88 -19.46 -24.70
N PHE A 547 1.29 -18.20 -24.90
CA PHE A 547 2.70 -17.79 -24.79
C PHE A 547 3.10 -17.41 -23.36
N ILE A 548 2.20 -16.83 -22.57
CA ILE A 548 2.47 -16.38 -21.20
C ILE A 548 2.10 -17.44 -20.16
N GLY A 549 1.19 -18.36 -20.48
CA GLY A 549 0.81 -19.48 -19.61
C GLY A 549 -0.65 -19.47 -19.17
N THR A 550 -1.38 -18.36 -19.37
CA THR A 550 -2.80 -18.22 -19.03
C THR A 550 -3.71 -19.08 -19.93
N ASP A 551 -4.91 -19.46 -19.45
CA ASP A 551 -5.83 -20.33 -20.20
C ASP A 551 -6.64 -19.51 -21.22
N PRO A 552 -6.50 -19.76 -22.54
CA PRO A 552 -7.29 -19.10 -23.59
C PRO A 552 -8.82 -19.32 -23.55
N ASN A 553 -9.36 -19.96 -22.51
CA ASN A 553 -10.80 -20.15 -22.32
C ASN A 553 -11.28 -19.64 -20.98
N ASP A 554 -10.37 -19.19 -20.13
CA ASP A 554 -10.67 -18.49 -18.91
C ASP A 554 -10.29 -17.03 -19.07
N ALA A 555 -11.15 -16.13 -18.62
CA ALA A 555 -10.87 -14.71 -18.78
C ALA A 555 -10.02 -14.15 -17.63
N ASP A 556 -9.83 -14.90 -16.54
CA ASP A 556 -9.27 -14.49 -15.26
C ASP A 556 -8.62 -15.75 -14.66
N SER A 557 -7.38 -16.02 -15.07
CA SER A 557 -6.74 -17.33 -14.90
C SER A 557 -6.32 -17.63 -13.46
N ASP A 558 -6.13 -16.60 -12.63
CA ASP A 558 -5.81 -16.69 -11.20
C ASP A 558 -7.01 -16.43 -10.28
N ASP A 559 -8.18 -16.13 -10.85
CA ASP A 559 -9.46 -15.96 -10.16
C ASP A 559 -9.47 -14.82 -9.13
N ASP A 560 -8.66 -13.79 -9.34
CA ASP A 560 -8.43 -12.69 -8.41
C ASP A 560 -9.49 -11.56 -8.53
N GLY A 561 -10.23 -11.56 -9.64
CA GLY A 561 -11.25 -10.58 -9.98
C GLY A 561 -10.83 -9.57 -11.07
N VAL A 562 -9.64 -9.72 -11.63
CA VAL A 562 -9.11 -8.97 -12.75
C VAL A 562 -8.87 -9.90 -13.94
N PRO A 563 -9.57 -9.68 -15.07
CA PRO A 563 -9.29 -10.46 -16.25
C PRO A 563 -7.84 -10.29 -16.76
N ASP A 564 -7.20 -11.34 -17.27
CA ASP A 564 -5.79 -11.34 -17.72
C ASP A 564 -5.48 -10.18 -18.69
N GLY A 565 -6.45 -9.78 -19.51
CA GLY A 565 -6.36 -8.66 -20.46
C GLY A 565 -6.55 -7.27 -19.87
N GLU A 566 -7.09 -7.18 -18.66
CA GLU A 566 -7.20 -5.97 -17.86
C GLU A 566 -6.06 -5.82 -16.83
N GLU A 567 -5.24 -6.85 -16.64
CA GLU A 567 -4.08 -6.88 -15.75
C GLU A 567 -3.00 -5.84 -16.12
N ILE A 568 -2.26 -5.37 -15.10
CA ILE A 568 -1.16 -4.42 -15.29
C ILE A 568 0.13 -5.19 -15.58
N ASP A 569 0.59 -5.09 -16.83
CA ASP A 569 1.78 -5.83 -17.29
C ASP A 569 1.61 -7.35 -17.09
N PRO A 570 0.61 -8.00 -17.73
CA PRO A 570 0.21 -9.40 -17.46
C PRO A 570 1.27 -10.47 -17.76
N ALA A 571 2.44 -10.08 -18.28
CA ALA A 571 3.59 -10.97 -18.50
C ALA A 571 4.80 -10.58 -17.65
N GLY A 572 4.61 -9.61 -16.75
CA GLY A 572 5.50 -9.24 -15.68
C GLY A 572 5.41 -10.26 -14.56
N ASP A 573 6.31 -10.08 -13.60
CA ASP A 573 6.48 -10.87 -12.39
C ASP A 573 7.00 -9.81 -11.41
N ALA A 574 6.07 -9.24 -10.63
CA ALA A 574 6.28 -7.97 -9.94
C ALA A 574 7.05 -8.15 -8.63
N ASP A 575 6.75 -9.18 -7.85
CA ASP A 575 7.42 -9.53 -6.61
C ASP A 575 8.67 -10.43 -6.82
N GLY A 576 8.74 -11.16 -7.93
CA GLY A 576 9.85 -12.03 -8.30
C GLY A 576 9.72 -13.47 -7.83
N ASP A 577 8.52 -13.94 -7.49
CA ASP A 577 8.27 -15.29 -6.96
C ASP A 577 8.30 -16.40 -8.04
N GLY A 578 8.06 -16.04 -9.31
CA GLY A 578 8.07 -16.97 -10.44
C GLY A 578 6.71 -17.16 -11.11
N LEU A 579 5.63 -16.71 -10.48
CA LEU A 579 4.35 -16.49 -11.12
C LEU A 579 4.41 -15.18 -11.92
N ILE A 580 3.58 -15.10 -12.96
CA ILE A 580 3.40 -13.85 -13.68
C ILE A 580 2.16 -13.17 -13.16
N ASN A 581 2.08 -11.85 -13.24
CA ASN A 581 0.96 -11.04 -12.72
C ASN A 581 -0.46 -11.43 -13.21
N ALA A 582 -0.60 -12.32 -14.19
CA ALA A 582 -1.91 -12.79 -14.68
C ALA A 582 -2.17 -14.26 -14.30
N LEU A 583 -1.28 -14.84 -13.49
CA LEU A 583 -1.36 -16.15 -12.86
C LEU A 583 -1.09 -16.00 -11.35
N ASP A 584 -1.12 -14.77 -10.84
CA ASP A 584 -0.70 -14.43 -9.50
C ASP A 584 -1.77 -13.55 -8.85
N PRO A 585 -2.56 -14.10 -7.90
CA PRO A 585 -3.63 -13.37 -7.25
C PRO A 585 -3.20 -12.10 -6.49
N ASP A 586 -1.93 -11.98 -6.07
CA ASP A 586 -1.37 -10.87 -5.29
C ASP A 586 0.01 -10.48 -5.87
N SER A 587 0.00 -9.80 -7.02
CA SER A 587 1.18 -9.55 -7.86
C SER A 587 2.37 -8.89 -7.17
N ASP A 588 2.16 -8.17 -6.06
CA ASP A 588 3.22 -7.56 -5.27
C ASP A 588 3.39 -8.13 -3.86
N ASN A 589 2.63 -9.17 -3.55
CA ASN A 589 2.70 -10.02 -2.38
C ASN A 589 2.66 -9.23 -1.06
N ASP A 590 1.58 -8.45 -0.94
CA ASP A 590 1.38 -7.53 0.19
C ASP A 590 0.18 -7.90 1.08
N GLY A 591 -0.62 -8.89 0.63
CA GLY A 591 -1.80 -9.45 1.26
C GLY A 591 -3.12 -8.99 0.65
N LEU A 592 -3.11 -8.02 -0.26
CA LEU A 592 -4.28 -7.56 -0.99
C LEU A 592 -4.28 -8.06 -2.43
N PHE A 593 -5.23 -8.93 -2.78
CA PHE A 593 -5.39 -9.38 -4.16
C PHE A 593 -5.62 -8.23 -5.16
N ASP A 594 -5.08 -8.34 -6.38
CA ASP A 594 -5.02 -7.25 -7.36
C ASP A 594 -6.42 -6.68 -7.67
N GLY A 595 -7.42 -7.56 -7.74
CA GLY A 595 -8.83 -7.21 -7.87
C GLY A 595 -9.34 -6.30 -6.76
N THR A 596 -8.94 -6.55 -5.51
CA THR A 596 -9.30 -5.71 -4.35
C THR A 596 -8.68 -4.33 -4.49
N GLU A 597 -7.40 -4.27 -4.81
CA GLU A 597 -6.62 -3.04 -4.93
C GLU A 597 -7.09 -2.16 -6.08
N MET A 598 -7.51 -2.78 -7.18
CA MET A 598 -8.12 -2.11 -8.33
C MET A 598 -9.59 -1.71 -8.09
N GLY A 599 -10.15 -2.04 -6.93
CA GLY A 599 -11.52 -1.72 -6.52
C GLY A 599 -12.60 -2.51 -7.27
N ARG A 600 -12.30 -3.77 -7.61
CA ARG A 600 -13.17 -4.70 -8.35
C ARG A 600 -14.03 -5.54 -7.40
N ASP A 601 -15.01 -6.23 -7.98
CA ASP A 601 -15.81 -7.23 -7.28
C ASP A 601 -15.56 -8.61 -7.89
N CYS A 602 -15.81 -9.69 -7.14
CA CYS A 602 -15.69 -11.08 -7.63
C CYS A 602 -16.83 -11.50 -8.56
N MET A 603 -17.37 -10.56 -9.33
CA MET A 603 -18.42 -10.80 -10.32
C MET A 603 -17.90 -10.49 -11.74
N GLY A 604 -16.57 -10.49 -11.89
CA GLY A 604 -15.84 -10.36 -13.14
C GLY A 604 -16.23 -11.43 -14.17
N THR A 605 -15.68 -11.29 -15.36
CA THR A 605 -15.77 -12.33 -16.39
C THR A 605 -14.56 -13.22 -16.20
N GLY A 606 -14.74 -14.55 -16.11
CA GLY A 606 -13.66 -15.47 -15.72
C GLY A 606 -13.87 -15.88 -14.28
N THR A 607 -13.53 -14.98 -13.35
CA THR A 607 -13.53 -15.16 -11.88
C THR A 607 -14.45 -16.24 -11.30
N ASP A 608 -13.86 -17.33 -10.81
CA ASP A 608 -14.45 -18.29 -9.90
C ASP A 608 -14.20 -17.89 -8.43
N ALA A 609 -15.16 -17.18 -7.86
CA ALA A 609 -15.13 -16.82 -6.45
C ALA A 609 -15.13 -18.02 -5.46
N ALA A 610 -15.29 -19.26 -5.94
CA ALA A 610 -15.13 -20.46 -5.12
C ALA A 610 -13.68 -20.89 -4.96
N ALA A 611 -12.77 -20.49 -5.87
CA ALA A 611 -11.33 -20.77 -5.79
C ALA A 611 -10.69 -20.12 -4.55
N GLY A 612 -11.25 -19.01 -4.06
CA GLY A 612 -10.78 -18.35 -2.83
C GLY A 612 -9.85 -17.15 -3.08
N HIS A 613 -9.35 -17.01 -4.31
CA HIS A 613 -8.40 -15.98 -4.72
C HIS A 613 -9.03 -14.60 -4.99
N CYS A 614 -10.36 -14.42 -4.86
CA CYS A 614 -10.97 -13.10 -4.98
C CYS A 614 -11.64 -12.60 -3.69
N ARG A 615 -11.27 -11.36 -3.31
CA ARG A 615 -11.91 -10.60 -2.23
C ARG A 615 -12.60 -9.36 -2.83
N PRO A 616 -13.93 -9.22 -2.70
CA PRO A 616 -14.61 -8.07 -3.29
C PRO A 616 -14.27 -6.80 -2.51
N ASP A 617 -13.89 -5.74 -3.22
CA ASP A 617 -13.69 -4.44 -2.61
C ASP A 617 -14.98 -3.89 -1.98
N GLY A 618 -14.89 -3.61 -0.68
CA GLY A 618 -15.99 -3.21 0.18
C GLY A 618 -16.46 -1.77 -0.03
N ASP A 619 -15.66 -0.91 -0.67
CA ASP A 619 -15.98 0.51 -0.85
C ASP A 619 -16.20 0.99 -2.31
N GLN A 620 -16.01 0.08 -3.27
CA GLN A 620 -16.27 0.24 -4.71
C GLN A 620 -15.33 1.24 -5.40
N GLY A 621 -14.03 1.10 -5.14
CA GLY A 621 -12.90 1.85 -5.67
C GLY A 621 -12.84 3.26 -5.10
N ALA A 622 -13.30 3.47 -3.86
CA ALA A 622 -13.12 4.73 -3.17
C ALA A 622 -11.71 4.82 -2.54
N THR A 623 -11.19 3.69 -2.08
CA THR A 623 -9.76 3.44 -1.85
C THR A 623 -9.28 2.44 -2.90
N THR A 624 -8.09 2.67 -3.47
CA THR A 624 -7.44 1.80 -4.44
C THR A 624 -5.94 1.95 -4.26
N THR A 625 -5.20 0.88 -4.45
CA THR A 625 -3.73 0.82 -4.38
C THR A 625 -3.19 0.39 -5.74
N ASN A 626 -1.91 0.08 -5.85
CA ASN A 626 -1.29 -0.33 -7.10
C ASN A 626 -0.76 -1.77 -6.97
N PRO A 627 -1.31 -2.74 -7.72
CA PRO A 627 -1.01 -4.17 -7.55
C PRO A 627 0.41 -4.61 -7.91
N LEU A 628 1.27 -3.67 -8.28
CA LEU A 628 2.66 -3.96 -8.61
C LEU A 628 3.63 -3.20 -7.70
N ASP A 629 3.13 -2.60 -6.62
CA ASP A 629 3.89 -1.80 -5.65
C ASP A 629 3.28 -1.94 -4.26
N ALA A 630 3.76 -2.95 -3.52
CA ALA A 630 3.35 -3.33 -2.17
C ALA A 630 3.35 -2.20 -1.11
N ASP A 631 3.80 -0.98 -1.42
CA ASP A 631 3.75 0.23 -0.58
C ASP A 631 3.39 1.42 -1.49
N THR A 632 2.11 1.53 -1.86
CA THR A 632 1.61 2.46 -2.88
C THR A 632 2.03 3.91 -2.63
N ASP A 633 2.15 4.29 -1.36
CA ASP A 633 2.42 5.67 -0.96
C ASP A 633 3.88 5.97 -0.58
N GLY A 634 4.69 4.92 -0.46
CA GLY A 634 6.12 4.95 -0.18
C GLY A 634 6.46 5.37 1.24
N GLY A 635 5.55 5.14 2.20
CA GLY A 635 5.71 5.48 3.60
C GLY A 635 6.43 4.40 4.41
N GLY A 636 6.49 3.17 3.90
CA GLY A 636 7.30 2.06 4.38
C GLY A 636 6.54 1.01 5.20
N VAL A 637 5.22 0.93 5.07
CA VAL A 637 4.36 -0.18 5.50
C VAL A 637 3.58 -0.63 4.25
N SER A 638 3.31 -1.94 4.12
CA SER A 638 2.60 -2.42 2.93
C SER A 638 1.11 -2.13 2.95
N ASP A 639 0.48 -2.03 1.78
CA ASP A 639 -0.92 -1.67 1.67
C ASP A 639 -1.81 -2.68 2.41
N GLY A 640 -1.52 -3.98 2.31
CA GLY A 640 -2.19 -5.03 3.11
C GLY A 640 -1.92 -4.98 4.62
N ASN A 641 -0.79 -4.45 5.08
CA ASN A 641 -0.58 -4.16 6.50
C ASN A 641 -1.43 -2.97 6.99
N GLU A 642 -1.73 -2.03 6.09
CA GLU A 642 -2.54 -0.86 6.38
C GLU A 642 -4.05 -1.18 6.32
N ASP A 643 -4.47 -2.06 5.42
CA ASP A 643 -5.78 -2.75 5.38
C ASP A 643 -5.67 -4.21 5.83
N TYR A 644 -5.31 -4.42 7.11
CA TYR A 644 -5.10 -5.76 7.69
C TYR A 644 -6.32 -6.70 7.67
N ASN A 645 -7.48 -6.23 7.21
CA ASN A 645 -8.68 -7.03 7.08
C ASN A 645 -9.00 -7.37 5.61
N PHE A 646 -8.18 -6.85 4.68
CA PHE A 646 -8.13 -7.20 3.27
C PHE A 646 -9.46 -7.01 2.53
N ASN A 647 -10.14 -5.89 2.79
CA ASN A 647 -11.47 -5.64 2.25
C ASN A 647 -11.53 -4.44 1.31
N GLY A 648 -10.40 -3.80 1.02
CA GLY A 648 -10.28 -2.61 0.17
C GLY A 648 -10.84 -1.33 0.81
N VAL A 649 -11.23 -1.36 2.10
CA VAL A 649 -11.92 -0.26 2.78
C VAL A 649 -11.06 0.30 3.90
N PHE A 650 -10.70 1.57 3.80
CA PHE A 650 -10.09 2.27 4.93
C PHE A 650 -11.07 2.45 6.12
N ASP A 651 -10.95 1.60 7.15
CA ASP A 651 -11.76 1.67 8.37
C ASP A 651 -11.18 2.57 9.47
N GLU A 652 -12.00 2.95 10.46
CA GLU A 652 -11.56 3.80 11.60
C GLU A 652 -10.44 3.16 12.46
N SER A 653 -10.14 1.87 12.27
CA SER A 653 -9.13 1.11 13.02
C SER A 653 -7.87 0.76 12.22
N GLU A 654 -7.79 1.18 10.96
CA GLU A 654 -6.70 0.94 10.00
C GLU A 654 -5.89 2.22 9.76
N THR A 655 -4.81 2.10 8.99
CA THR A 655 -4.09 3.22 8.37
C THR A 655 -4.48 3.32 6.89
N ASP A 656 -4.23 4.47 6.27
CA ASP A 656 -4.68 4.75 4.90
C ASP A 656 -3.56 4.37 3.93
N PRO A 657 -3.70 3.35 3.07
CA PRO A 657 -2.66 2.90 2.10
C PRO A 657 -2.17 3.95 1.09
N ASN A 658 -2.68 5.18 1.20
CA ASN A 658 -2.39 6.31 0.33
C ASN A 658 -1.90 7.57 1.11
N ASP A 659 -1.66 7.48 2.42
CA ASP A 659 -1.08 8.55 3.26
C ASP A 659 0.18 8.11 4.05
N PRO A 660 1.41 8.43 3.56
CA PRO A 660 2.69 7.90 4.08
C PRO A 660 3.11 8.50 5.44
N ALA A 661 2.15 9.10 6.13
CA ALA A 661 2.30 9.82 7.37
C ALA A 661 1.66 9.09 8.57
N ASP A 662 0.84 8.06 8.35
CA ASP A 662 0.18 7.31 9.42
C ASP A 662 0.71 5.88 9.66
N ASP A 663 1.58 5.38 8.78
CA ASP A 663 2.32 4.10 8.84
C ASP A 663 3.08 3.91 10.15
N GLY A 664 3.59 5.00 10.74
CA GLY A 664 4.42 4.96 11.96
C GLY A 664 3.66 4.51 13.22
N ILE A 665 2.42 4.05 13.06
CA ILE A 665 1.53 3.50 14.08
C ILE A 665 1.55 1.96 14.09
N ILE A 666 1.89 1.33 12.96
CA ILE A 666 1.93 -0.13 12.80
C ILE A 666 3.16 -0.69 13.53
N VAL A 667 2.96 -1.83 14.18
CA VAL A 667 3.98 -2.52 14.98
C VAL A 667 4.16 -3.90 14.40
N ASP A 668 5.42 -4.25 14.18
CA ASP A 668 5.91 -5.55 13.75
C ASP A 668 6.98 -5.94 14.79
N THR A 669 6.75 -7.02 15.54
CA THR A 669 7.46 -7.33 16.78
C THR A 669 8.71 -8.18 16.57
N ASP A 670 8.69 -9.13 15.63
CA ASP A 670 9.79 -10.03 15.29
C ASP A 670 10.53 -9.63 14.01
N GLY A 671 9.91 -8.83 13.14
CA GLY A 671 10.57 -8.14 12.04
C GLY A 671 10.54 -8.89 10.72
N ASP A 672 9.53 -9.72 10.46
CA ASP A 672 9.39 -10.49 9.22
C ASP A 672 8.78 -9.69 8.05
N GLY A 673 7.97 -8.68 8.35
CA GLY A 673 7.26 -7.89 7.34
C GLY A 673 5.76 -7.78 7.60
N LEU A 674 5.19 -8.64 8.45
CA LEU A 674 3.79 -8.59 8.86
C LEU A 674 3.63 -7.84 10.18
N SER A 675 2.51 -7.13 10.34
CA SER A 675 2.24 -6.42 11.58
C SER A 675 1.58 -7.32 12.63
N ASP A 676 1.84 -7.04 13.92
CA ASP A 676 1.24 -7.75 15.08
C ASP A 676 -0.30 -7.89 14.97
N ILE A 677 -0.95 -6.95 14.28
CA ILE A 677 -2.40 -6.95 14.07
C ILE A 677 -2.77 -7.89 12.93
N LEU A 678 -2.06 -7.79 11.81
CA LEU A 678 -2.28 -8.62 10.63
C LEU A 678 -2.00 -10.09 10.93
N GLU A 679 -0.89 -10.41 11.57
CA GLU A 679 -0.59 -11.77 12.04
C GLU A 679 -1.68 -12.32 12.96
N GLY A 680 -2.26 -11.45 13.80
CA GLY A 680 -3.41 -11.81 14.63
C GLY A 680 -4.70 -12.10 13.85
N VAL A 681 -4.82 -11.61 12.60
CA VAL A 681 -5.91 -11.90 11.66
C VAL A 681 -5.64 -13.19 10.90
N LEU A 682 -4.42 -13.36 10.37
CA LEU A 682 -3.96 -14.53 9.61
C LEU A 682 -3.87 -15.80 10.48
N GLY A 683 -3.42 -15.65 11.73
CA GLY A 683 -3.26 -16.76 12.66
C GLY A 683 -1.81 -17.14 12.97
N THR A 684 -0.85 -16.48 12.34
CA THR A 684 0.59 -16.52 12.63
C THR A 684 0.91 -15.94 14.01
N ASP A 685 2.14 -16.15 14.52
CA ASP A 685 2.55 -15.71 15.88
C ASP A 685 3.41 -14.42 15.84
N PRO A 686 2.91 -13.27 16.36
CA PRO A 686 3.66 -11.99 16.45
C PRO A 686 4.97 -11.96 17.25
N GLU A 687 5.45 -13.10 17.74
CA GLU A 687 6.75 -13.23 18.37
C GLU A 687 7.64 -14.27 17.67
N ASP A 688 7.20 -14.83 16.54
CA ASP A 688 7.80 -15.91 15.77
C ASP A 688 7.68 -15.67 14.26
N ALA A 689 8.72 -15.06 13.69
CA ALA A 689 8.84 -14.66 12.29
C ALA A 689 8.92 -15.81 11.25
N ASP A 690 8.49 -17.03 11.57
CA ASP A 690 8.52 -18.26 10.76
C ASP A 690 7.64 -19.28 11.52
N SER A 691 6.33 -19.15 11.35
CA SER A 691 5.29 -19.72 12.21
C SER A 691 5.14 -21.24 12.06
N ASP A 692 5.52 -21.79 10.92
CA ASP A 692 5.36 -23.17 10.51
C ASP A 692 6.70 -23.96 10.45
N ASP A 693 7.82 -23.26 10.64
CA ASP A 693 9.18 -23.77 10.79
C ASP A 693 9.75 -24.43 9.51
N ASP A 694 9.39 -23.93 8.32
CA ASP A 694 9.77 -24.47 7.01
C ASP A 694 11.09 -23.87 6.45
N GLY A 695 11.46 -22.67 6.90
CA GLY A 695 12.65 -21.93 6.48
C GLY A 695 12.38 -20.55 5.86
N VAL A 696 11.13 -20.22 5.54
CA VAL A 696 10.67 -18.94 5.01
C VAL A 696 9.98 -18.13 6.14
N PRO A 697 10.31 -16.83 6.30
CA PRO A 697 9.56 -15.99 7.22
C PRO A 697 8.14 -15.67 6.74
N ASP A 698 7.17 -15.58 7.65
CA ASP A 698 5.74 -15.38 7.33
C ASP A 698 5.48 -14.26 6.30
N GLY A 699 6.16 -13.12 6.46
CA GLY A 699 6.03 -11.97 5.55
C GLY A 699 6.87 -12.03 4.26
N LEU A 700 7.52 -13.16 3.98
CA LEU A 700 8.33 -13.41 2.78
C LEU A 700 7.88 -14.63 1.99
N GLU A 701 6.81 -15.31 2.43
CA GLU A 701 6.20 -16.37 1.64
C GLU A 701 5.45 -15.79 0.45
N PRO A 702 5.55 -16.44 -0.73
CA PRO A 702 4.68 -16.14 -1.86
C PRO A 702 3.21 -16.27 -1.47
N ASN A 703 2.41 -15.25 -1.77
CA ASN A 703 0.98 -15.21 -1.48
C ASN A 703 0.63 -15.61 -0.05
N PHE A 704 1.35 -15.06 0.94
CA PHE A 704 1.32 -15.49 2.36
C PHE A 704 -0.08 -15.57 3.00
N SER A 705 -1.07 -14.86 2.45
CA SER A 705 -2.44 -14.80 2.98
C SER A 705 -3.43 -15.74 2.28
N ASP A 706 -2.97 -16.46 1.27
CA ASP A 706 -3.70 -17.40 0.43
C ASP A 706 -3.54 -18.85 0.90
N ASP A 707 -4.43 -19.74 0.45
CA ASP A 707 -4.48 -21.19 0.76
C ASP A 707 -4.34 -21.94 -0.58
N HIS A 708 -3.12 -21.99 -1.10
CA HIS A 708 -2.84 -22.27 -2.51
C HIS A 708 -3.30 -23.67 -2.95
N ASP A 709 -3.10 -24.67 -2.09
CA ASP A 709 -3.46 -26.07 -2.37
C ASP A 709 -4.84 -26.48 -1.83
N GLY A 710 -5.50 -25.60 -1.07
CA GLY A 710 -6.82 -25.80 -0.50
C GLY A 710 -6.87 -26.79 0.68
N ASP A 711 -5.75 -27.06 1.35
CA ASP A 711 -5.69 -27.96 2.51
C ASP A 711 -6.34 -27.34 3.78
N GLY A 712 -6.57 -26.02 3.75
CA GLY A 712 -7.18 -25.24 4.83
C GLY A 712 -6.19 -24.51 5.72
N LEU A 713 -4.90 -24.54 5.41
CA LEU A 713 -3.85 -23.67 5.92
C LEU A 713 -3.52 -22.61 4.88
N ILE A 714 -3.22 -21.39 5.33
CA ILE A 714 -2.64 -20.40 4.41
C ILE A 714 -1.17 -20.74 4.22
N ASN A 715 -0.57 -20.31 3.11
CA ASN A 715 0.85 -20.52 2.79
C ASN A 715 1.73 -20.18 4.02
N ALA A 716 1.45 -19.07 4.72
CA ALA A 716 2.18 -18.71 5.95
C ALA A 716 2.03 -19.59 7.20
N LEU A 717 1.27 -20.67 7.08
CA LEU A 717 1.10 -21.69 8.10
C LEU A 717 1.32 -23.10 7.53
N ASP A 718 1.66 -23.20 6.24
CA ASP A 718 1.81 -24.46 5.52
C ASP A 718 3.24 -24.66 5.03
N PRO A 719 3.97 -25.67 5.56
CA PRO A 719 5.35 -25.90 5.16
C PRO A 719 5.61 -26.34 3.72
N ASP A 720 4.58 -26.66 2.95
CA ASP A 720 4.62 -27.28 1.61
C ASP A 720 3.43 -26.77 0.79
N SER A 721 3.47 -25.49 0.38
CA SER A 721 2.30 -24.72 -0.12
C SER A 721 1.66 -25.27 -1.39
N ASP A 722 2.36 -26.09 -2.18
CA ASP A 722 1.82 -26.78 -3.37
C ASP A 722 1.70 -28.31 -3.21
N ASN A 723 2.04 -28.81 -2.01
CA ASN A 723 1.89 -30.19 -1.57
C ASN A 723 2.62 -31.23 -2.43
N ASP A 724 3.73 -30.85 -3.04
CA ASP A 724 4.53 -31.69 -3.92
C ASP A 724 5.54 -32.57 -3.14
N GLY A 725 5.72 -32.28 -1.85
CA GLY A 725 6.56 -33.00 -0.91
C GLY A 725 7.94 -32.37 -0.67
N LEU A 726 8.29 -31.27 -1.34
CA LEU A 726 9.35 -30.37 -0.91
C LEU A 726 8.82 -29.47 0.23
N PHE A 727 9.61 -28.49 0.63
CA PHE A 727 9.18 -27.53 1.63
C PHE A 727 9.58 -26.18 1.06
N ASP A 728 8.77 -25.14 1.23
CA ASP A 728 8.92 -23.89 0.49
C ASP A 728 10.33 -23.30 0.67
N GLY A 729 10.85 -23.33 1.91
CA GLY A 729 12.20 -22.92 2.22
C GLY A 729 13.29 -23.70 1.47
N THR A 730 13.07 -24.98 1.15
CA THR A 730 13.98 -25.79 0.33
C THR A 730 13.96 -25.31 -1.12
N GLU A 731 12.77 -25.04 -1.64
CA GLU A 731 12.51 -24.70 -3.04
C GLU A 731 13.04 -23.31 -3.38
N MET A 732 12.87 -22.36 -2.47
CA MET A 732 13.47 -21.02 -2.53
C MET A 732 15.00 -21.02 -2.29
N GLY A 733 15.60 -22.19 -2.03
CA GLY A 733 17.04 -22.35 -1.80
C GLY A 733 17.54 -21.79 -0.47
N LEU A 734 16.68 -21.75 0.55
CA LEU A 734 16.95 -21.27 1.89
C LEU A 734 17.51 -22.37 2.81
N ASP A 735 17.97 -21.97 4.01
CA ASP A 735 18.56 -22.86 4.98
C ASP A 735 17.82 -22.86 6.32
N CYS A 736 17.58 -24.05 6.90
CA CYS A 736 16.89 -24.16 8.19
C CYS A 736 17.49 -23.41 9.39
N PRO A 737 18.81 -23.14 9.50
CA PRO A 737 19.34 -22.38 10.61
C PRO A 737 19.30 -20.86 10.35
N ASN A 738 18.14 -20.34 10.00
CA ASN A 738 17.83 -18.92 10.17
C ASN A 738 17.51 -18.66 11.70
N PRO A 739 17.51 -17.41 12.20
CA PRO A 739 17.16 -17.15 13.61
C PRO A 739 15.67 -17.38 14.00
N PRO A 740 14.70 -17.19 13.09
CA PRO A 740 13.28 -17.58 13.24
C PRO A 740 13.01 -19.10 13.33
N THR A 741 13.27 -19.90 12.30
CA THR A 741 12.94 -21.35 12.21
C THR A 741 13.43 -22.17 13.41
N ASP A 742 12.57 -22.98 14.02
CA ASP A 742 12.89 -24.06 14.95
C ASP A 742 13.17 -25.38 14.21
N PRO A 743 14.44 -25.79 14.05
CA PRO A 743 14.78 -27.04 13.38
C PRO A 743 14.34 -28.31 14.16
N ALA A 744 13.68 -28.15 15.31
CA ALA A 744 13.09 -29.24 16.06
C ALA A 744 11.67 -29.62 15.58
N ALA A 745 10.97 -28.74 14.85
CA ALA A 745 9.67 -29.04 14.23
C ALA A 745 9.78 -30.14 13.18
N ASN A 746 10.90 -30.18 12.45
CA ASN A 746 11.18 -31.08 11.32
C ASN A 746 10.35 -30.76 10.07
N ASN A 747 9.97 -29.50 9.91
CA ASN A 747 9.30 -28.94 8.72
C ASN A 747 10.27 -28.26 7.77
N CYS A 748 11.58 -28.26 8.05
CA CYS A 748 12.59 -27.70 7.16
C CYS A 748 13.65 -28.73 6.77
N ILE A 749 14.01 -28.76 5.48
CA ILE A 749 15.21 -29.41 4.95
C ILE A 749 16.10 -28.36 4.31
N ALA A 750 17.33 -28.22 4.80
CA ALA A 750 18.20 -27.18 4.29
C ALA A 750 18.65 -27.53 2.87
N ASP A 751 18.49 -26.56 1.96
CA ASP A 751 18.98 -26.65 0.59
C ASP A 751 20.47 -27.04 0.55
N ALA A 752 20.79 -27.99 -0.32
CA ALA A 752 22.12 -28.51 -0.57
C ALA A 752 22.80 -27.87 -1.80
N ASP A 753 22.05 -27.25 -2.71
CA ASP A 753 22.54 -26.45 -3.84
C ASP A 753 21.57 -25.32 -4.23
N PRO A 754 21.81 -24.06 -3.78
CA PRO A 754 20.88 -22.94 -3.97
C PRO A 754 20.96 -22.35 -5.39
N THR A 755 21.27 -23.21 -6.36
CA THR A 755 21.25 -22.92 -7.79
C THR A 755 20.26 -23.80 -8.54
N THR A 756 19.58 -24.70 -7.83
CA THR A 756 18.47 -25.54 -8.25
C THR A 756 17.32 -25.22 -7.31
N THR A 757 16.52 -24.23 -7.69
CA THR A 757 15.34 -23.73 -6.96
C THR A 757 14.12 -24.01 -7.81
N THR A 758 13.03 -24.42 -7.16
CA THR A 758 11.68 -24.63 -7.72
C THR A 758 10.77 -23.51 -7.21
N ASN A 759 9.52 -23.48 -7.68
CA ASN A 759 8.52 -22.52 -7.23
C ASN A 759 7.62 -23.20 -6.19
N PRO A 760 7.53 -22.69 -4.94
CA PRO A 760 6.70 -23.30 -3.89
C PRO A 760 5.19 -23.24 -4.13
N LEU A 761 4.75 -22.54 -5.18
CA LEU A 761 3.35 -22.47 -5.63
C LEU A 761 3.14 -23.21 -6.96
N ASP A 762 4.08 -24.06 -7.39
CA ASP A 762 3.97 -24.83 -8.64
C ASP A 762 4.61 -26.20 -8.47
N ALA A 763 3.77 -27.18 -8.16
CA ALA A 763 4.17 -28.55 -7.87
C ALA A 763 4.95 -29.24 -9.02
N ASP A 764 4.96 -28.68 -10.24
CA ASP A 764 5.78 -29.13 -11.39
C ASP A 764 6.39 -27.92 -12.11
N THR A 765 7.40 -27.30 -11.48
CA THR A 765 8.06 -26.07 -11.96
C THR A 765 8.47 -26.11 -13.44
N ASP A 766 8.82 -27.28 -13.97
CA ASP A 766 9.30 -27.42 -15.34
C ASP A 766 8.24 -27.86 -16.36
N ASN A 767 7.04 -28.18 -15.87
CA ASN A 767 5.88 -28.65 -16.60
C ASN A 767 6.19 -29.92 -17.43
N GLY A 768 6.95 -30.83 -16.81
CA GLY A 768 7.43 -32.09 -17.37
C GLY A 768 6.51 -33.28 -17.14
N GLY A 769 5.52 -33.11 -16.26
CA GLY A 769 4.57 -34.11 -15.79
C GLY A 769 5.10 -34.93 -14.61
N ALA A 770 6.09 -34.44 -13.87
CA ALA A 770 6.60 -35.08 -12.66
C ALA A 770 6.79 -34.02 -11.58
N LEU A 771 6.24 -34.25 -10.39
CA LEU A 771 6.31 -33.28 -9.29
C LEU A 771 7.75 -33.07 -8.81
N ASP A 772 8.10 -31.87 -8.38
CA ASP A 772 9.48 -31.50 -8.04
C ASP A 772 10.04 -32.35 -6.87
N GLY A 773 9.21 -32.64 -5.87
CA GLY A 773 9.53 -33.55 -4.76
C GLY A 773 9.75 -35.01 -5.18
N ASP A 774 9.06 -35.47 -6.21
CA ASP A 774 9.23 -36.81 -6.79
C ASP A 774 10.54 -36.92 -7.58
N GLU A 775 10.96 -35.80 -8.16
CA GLU A 775 12.19 -35.65 -8.93
C GLU A 775 13.42 -35.56 -8.02
N ASP A 776 13.34 -34.78 -6.91
CA ASP A 776 14.29 -34.74 -5.81
C ASP A 776 13.88 -35.69 -4.66
N VAL A 777 14.03 -36.99 -4.92
CA VAL A 777 13.75 -38.11 -3.99
C VAL A 777 14.35 -37.97 -2.58
N ASN A 778 15.32 -37.07 -2.38
CA ASN A 778 15.94 -36.86 -1.08
C ASN A 778 15.62 -35.48 -0.44
N HIS A 779 14.82 -34.66 -1.14
CA HIS A 779 14.14 -33.45 -0.73
C HIS A 779 15.13 -32.42 -0.18
N ASN A 780 16.28 -32.26 -0.84
CA ASN A 780 17.36 -31.41 -0.38
C ASN A 780 17.68 -30.25 -1.32
N GLY A 781 16.86 -30.01 -2.34
CA GLY A 781 17.03 -28.95 -3.33
C GLY A 781 18.26 -29.16 -4.22
N GLN A 782 18.90 -30.34 -4.23
CA GLN A 782 20.09 -30.61 -5.07
C GLN A 782 19.87 -31.83 -5.95
N VAL A 783 19.91 -31.61 -7.27
CA VAL A 783 19.97 -32.67 -8.29
C VAL A 783 21.15 -33.64 -8.06
N ASP A 784 20.89 -34.79 -7.43
CA ASP A 784 21.90 -35.78 -7.08
C ASP A 784 22.00 -36.94 -8.10
N PRO A 785 23.13 -37.68 -8.15
CA PRO A 785 23.29 -38.78 -9.08
C PRO A 785 22.31 -39.95 -8.85
N GLY A 786 21.19 -39.95 -9.58
CA GLY A 786 20.16 -40.98 -9.50
C GLY A 786 18.74 -40.42 -9.38
N GLU A 787 18.63 -39.12 -9.11
CA GLU A 787 17.43 -38.29 -9.19
C GLU A 787 17.28 -37.70 -10.60
N ARG A 788 16.16 -37.00 -10.78
CA ARG A 788 15.84 -36.19 -11.97
C ARG A 788 16.10 -34.71 -11.67
N ASP A 789 15.74 -33.84 -12.59
CA ASP A 789 16.13 -32.43 -12.57
C ASP A 789 14.84 -31.62 -12.70
N PRO A 790 14.27 -31.10 -11.59
CA PRO A 790 13.02 -30.33 -11.50
C PRO A 790 12.91 -29.08 -12.40
N LEU A 791 13.87 -28.86 -13.29
CA LEU A 791 14.01 -27.69 -14.16
C LEU A 791 14.27 -28.11 -15.62
N ASN A 792 14.07 -29.38 -15.94
CA ASN A 792 14.32 -29.99 -17.23
C ASN A 792 13.23 -31.00 -17.62
N PRO A 793 12.22 -30.57 -18.41
CA PRO A 793 11.03 -31.37 -18.75
C PRO A 793 11.28 -32.50 -19.77
N ALA A 794 12.55 -32.91 -19.92
CA ALA A 794 13.03 -33.84 -20.93
C ALA A 794 13.61 -35.14 -20.34
N ASP A 795 13.81 -35.22 -19.02
CA ASP A 795 14.15 -36.47 -18.31
C ASP A 795 13.02 -37.10 -17.50
N ASP A 796 11.83 -36.54 -17.64
CA ASP A 796 10.60 -37.10 -17.07
C ASP A 796 10.19 -38.35 -17.82
N PHE A 797 9.34 -39.12 -17.15
CA PHE A 797 8.75 -40.27 -17.79
C PHE A 797 7.57 -39.72 -18.59
N PRO A 798 7.37 -40.16 -19.85
CA PRO A 798 6.21 -39.71 -20.60
C PRO A 798 4.93 -40.01 -19.82
N ASP A 799 4.12 -39.00 -19.61
CA ASP A 799 2.71 -39.06 -19.24
C ASP A 799 1.93 -38.66 -20.50
N SER A 800 1.10 -39.58 -21.00
CA SER A 800 0.51 -39.47 -22.35
C SER A 800 -0.86 -38.79 -22.36
N ASP A 801 -1.49 -38.71 -21.21
CA ASP A 801 -2.83 -38.21 -20.91
C ASP A 801 -2.84 -37.08 -19.89
N GLY A 802 -1.74 -36.88 -19.16
CA GLY A 802 -1.50 -35.69 -18.35
C GLY A 802 -2.27 -35.70 -17.04
N ASP A 803 -2.40 -36.87 -16.40
CA ASP A 803 -3.11 -37.03 -15.13
C ASP A 803 -2.18 -37.03 -13.91
N GLY A 804 -0.87 -36.92 -14.11
CA GLY A 804 0.14 -36.93 -13.04
C GLY A 804 0.73 -38.31 -12.76
N ILE A 805 0.27 -39.38 -13.41
CA ILE A 805 0.88 -40.71 -13.32
C ILE A 805 1.61 -41.04 -14.63
N PRO A 806 2.94 -41.25 -14.61
CA PRO A 806 3.65 -41.55 -15.85
C PRO A 806 3.27 -42.91 -16.48
N ASP A 807 3.33 -43.01 -17.82
CA ASP A 807 2.98 -44.18 -18.65
C ASP A 807 3.47 -45.53 -18.06
N ASN A 808 4.67 -45.53 -17.45
CA ASN A 808 5.29 -46.73 -16.91
C ASN A 808 4.77 -47.16 -15.54
N ILE A 809 4.28 -46.21 -14.74
CA ILE A 809 3.62 -46.46 -13.46
C ILE A 809 2.21 -46.95 -13.74
N GLU A 810 1.49 -46.31 -14.64
CA GLU A 810 0.18 -46.75 -15.09
C GLU A 810 0.20 -48.18 -15.68
N GLU A 811 1.17 -48.49 -16.55
CA GLU A 811 1.38 -49.87 -17.03
C GLU A 811 1.63 -50.88 -15.89
N GLN A 812 2.14 -50.41 -14.73
CA GLN A 812 2.45 -51.22 -13.56
C GLN A 812 1.24 -51.40 -12.64
N ILE A 813 0.47 -50.34 -12.36
CA ILE A 813 -0.68 -50.35 -11.46
C ILE A 813 -1.95 -50.83 -12.16
N GLY A 814 -2.08 -50.57 -13.46
CA GLY A 814 -3.07 -51.18 -14.35
C GLY A 814 -4.10 -50.22 -14.95
N THR A 815 -3.95 -48.92 -14.71
CA THR A 815 -4.63 -47.79 -15.37
C THR A 815 -4.22 -47.70 -16.86
N ASP A 816 -4.95 -46.93 -17.68
CA ASP A 816 -4.69 -46.78 -19.13
C ASP A 816 -3.95 -45.46 -19.42
N PRO A 817 -2.70 -45.49 -19.92
CA PRO A 817 -1.86 -44.31 -20.27
C PRO A 817 -2.36 -43.39 -21.38
N GLN A 818 -3.66 -43.31 -21.59
CA GLN A 818 -4.32 -42.47 -22.59
C GLN A 818 -5.73 -42.08 -22.12
N ASP A 819 -6.07 -42.39 -20.86
CA ASP A 819 -7.36 -42.25 -20.22
C ASP A 819 -7.13 -41.78 -18.77
N ALA A 820 -7.02 -40.47 -18.60
CA ALA A 820 -6.71 -39.79 -17.35
C ALA A 820 -7.68 -40.06 -16.18
N ASP A 821 -8.80 -40.73 -16.41
CA ASP A 821 -9.79 -41.19 -15.42
C ASP A 821 -10.21 -42.61 -15.84
N SER A 822 -9.46 -43.62 -15.38
CA SER A 822 -9.54 -45.00 -15.86
C SER A 822 -10.83 -45.72 -15.47
N ASP A 823 -11.57 -45.22 -14.49
CA ASP A 823 -12.79 -45.84 -13.96
C ASP A 823 -14.07 -45.01 -14.09
N ASP A 824 -13.95 -43.79 -14.62
CA ASP A 824 -15.01 -42.86 -15.02
C ASP A 824 -15.90 -42.38 -13.85
N ASP A 825 -15.32 -42.16 -12.68
CA ASP A 825 -16.03 -41.78 -11.46
C ASP A 825 -16.10 -40.27 -11.21
N GLY A 826 -15.22 -39.50 -11.87
CA GLY A 826 -15.11 -38.04 -11.74
C GLY A 826 -13.76 -37.56 -11.21
N VAL A 827 -12.87 -38.44 -10.74
CA VAL A 827 -11.52 -38.14 -10.27
C VAL A 827 -10.48 -38.67 -11.27
N PRO A 828 -9.51 -37.86 -11.73
CA PRO A 828 -8.40 -38.36 -12.51
C PRO A 828 -7.52 -39.34 -11.72
N ASP A 829 -6.93 -40.34 -12.37
CA ASP A 829 -6.19 -41.42 -11.69
C ASP A 829 -5.08 -40.88 -10.78
N GLY A 830 -4.37 -39.83 -11.19
CA GLY A 830 -3.31 -39.19 -10.39
C GLY A 830 -3.80 -38.22 -9.32
N GLN A 831 -5.06 -37.79 -9.36
CA GLN A 831 -5.68 -36.95 -8.33
C GLN A 831 -6.39 -37.78 -7.24
N GLU A 832 -6.37 -39.10 -7.36
CA GLU A 832 -7.00 -39.95 -6.37
C GLU A 832 -6.18 -40.15 -5.08
N PRO A 833 -6.85 -40.09 -3.92
CA PRO A 833 -6.23 -40.45 -2.65
C PRO A 833 -5.73 -41.90 -2.63
N ASP A 834 -4.44 -42.08 -2.32
CA ASP A 834 -3.81 -43.41 -2.26
C ASP A 834 -4.05 -44.26 -3.55
N TYR A 835 -4.02 -43.65 -4.74
CA TYR A 835 -4.37 -44.23 -6.06
C TYR A 835 -3.87 -45.67 -6.33
N ASP A 836 -2.74 -46.11 -5.76
CA ASP A 836 -2.15 -47.44 -5.94
C ASP A 836 -2.57 -48.51 -4.90
N GLN A 837 -3.42 -48.14 -3.93
CA GLN A 837 -3.90 -49.00 -2.85
C GLN A 837 -5.27 -49.62 -3.15
N ASP A 838 -5.65 -50.66 -2.40
CA ASP A 838 -6.92 -51.40 -2.50
C ASP A 838 -7.62 -51.25 -1.14
N THR A 839 -8.36 -50.14 -0.99
CA THR A 839 -8.84 -49.64 0.31
C THR A 839 -9.84 -50.58 0.97
N ASP A 840 -10.86 -51.00 0.23
CA ASP A 840 -11.90 -51.90 0.73
C ASP A 840 -11.53 -53.40 0.62
N GLY A 841 -10.49 -53.74 -0.14
CA GLY A 841 -9.99 -55.09 -0.34
C GLY A 841 -10.77 -55.91 -1.38
N ASP A 842 -11.49 -55.28 -2.30
CA ASP A 842 -12.22 -55.91 -3.40
C ASP A 842 -11.26 -56.48 -4.48
N GLY A 843 -10.05 -55.91 -4.58
CA GLY A 843 -8.99 -56.31 -5.49
C GLY A 843 -8.86 -55.48 -6.77
N LEU A 844 -9.59 -54.36 -6.87
CA LEU A 844 -9.23 -53.18 -7.64
C LEU A 844 -8.35 -52.27 -6.76
N ILE A 845 -7.55 -51.42 -7.39
CA ILE A 845 -6.92 -50.31 -6.67
C ILE A 845 -7.88 -49.12 -6.75
N ASN A 846 -7.71 -48.11 -5.91
CA ASN A 846 -8.54 -46.91 -5.88
C ASN A 846 -8.71 -46.36 -7.33
N ALA A 847 -7.61 -46.25 -8.11
CA ALA A 847 -7.64 -45.70 -9.48
C ALA A 847 -8.32 -46.57 -10.54
N LEU A 848 -8.96 -47.64 -10.09
CA LEU A 848 -9.74 -48.55 -10.91
C LEU A 848 -11.07 -48.92 -10.24
N ASP A 849 -11.38 -48.35 -9.08
CA ASP A 849 -12.56 -48.61 -8.26
C ASP A 849 -13.36 -47.32 -7.99
N PRO A 850 -14.49 -47.10 -8.69
CA PRO A 850 -15.28 -45.85 -8.60
C PRO A 850 -15.90 -45.50 -7.22
N ASP A 851 -15.67 -46.33 -6.20
CA ASP A 851 -16.27 -46.32 -4.85
C ASP A 851 -15.25 -47.02 -3.94
N SER A 852 -14.12 -46.35 -3.70
CA SER A 852 -12.89 -46.90 -3.12
C SER A 852 -13.08 -47.58 -1.76
N ASP A 853 -14.09 -47.15 -1.02
CA ASP A 853 -14.41 -47.67 0.31
C ASP A 853 -15.69 -48.53 0.36
N ASN A 854 -16.39 -48.61 -0.78
CA ASN A 854 -17.58 -49.42 -1.05
C ASN A 854 -18.79 -49.08 -0.15
N ASP A 855 -18.95 -47.80 0.18
CA ASP A 855 -20.03 -47.27 0.98
C ASP A 855 -21.27 -46.92 0.15
N GLY A 856 -21.08 -46.73 -1.16
CA GLY A 856 -22.11 -46.43 -2.13
C GLY A 856 -22.20 -44.97 -2.57
N LEU A 857 -21.35 -44.05 -2.10
CA LEU A 857 -21.06 -42.83 -2.83
C LEU A 857 -19.96 -43.12 -3.87
N PHE A 858 -19.66 -42.21 -4.78
CA PHE A 858 -18.56 -42.40 -5.74
C PHE A 858 -17.49 -41.38 -5.38
N ASP A 859 -16.21 -41.72 -5.53
CA ASP A 859 -15.12 -40.92 -4.96
C ASP A 859 -15.18 -39.47 -5.49
N GLY A 860 -15.46 -39.31 -6.79
CA GLY A 860 -15.71 -38.00 -7.39
C GLY A 860 -16.89 -37.22 -6.76
N THR A 861 -17.97 -37.89 -6.35
CA THR A 861 -19.08 -37.23 -5.61
C THR A 861 -18.66 -36.84 -4.19
N GLU A 862 -17.85 -37.65 -3.52
CA GLU A 862 -17.38 -37.42 -2.15
C GLU A 862 -16.42 -36.23 -2.07
N MET A 863 -15.60 -36.06 -3.11
CA MET A 863 -14.70 -34.94 -3.28
C MET A 863 -15.39 -33.68 -3.82
N GLY A 864 -16.71 -33.73 -4.10
CA GLY A 864 -17.47 -32.58 -4.58
C GLY A 864 -17.34 -32.28 -6.06
N LEU A 865 -16.78 -33.20 -6.85
CA LEU A 865 -16.50 -33.05 -8.27
C LEU A 865 -17.74 -33.32 -9.14
N ASP A 866 -17.67 -32.84 -10.39
CA ASP A 866 -18.70 -33.04 -11.40
C ASP A 866 -18.29 -34.07 -12.48
N CYS A 867 -19.27 -34.61 -13.20
CA CYS A 867 -18.99 -35.61 -14.24
C CYS A 867 -18.40 -35.08 -15.55
N PRO A 868 -18.67 -33.85 -16.00
CA PRO A 868 -18.04 -33.31 -17.21
C PRO A 868 -16.72 -32.58 -16.94
N ASN A 869 -15.86 -33.10 -16.07
CA ASN A 869 -14.45 -32.73 -16.06
C ASN A 869 -13.78 -33.29 -17.36
N PRO A 870 -12.75 -32.66 -17.96
CA PRO A 870 -12.21 -33.03 -19.27
C PRO A 870 -11.81 -34.52 -19.50
N PRO A 871 -11.50 -35.36 -18.49
CA PRO A 871 -11.12 -36.76 -18.70
C PRO A 871 -12.26 -37.81 -18.58
N THR A 872 -13.26 -37.62 -17.71
CA THR A 872 -14.31 -38.62 -17.41
C THR A 872 -15.23 -38.96 -18.60
N ASP A 873 -15.65 -40.23 -18.81
CA ASP A 873 -16.77 -40.63 -19.69
C ASP A 873 -18.09 -40.81 -18.90
N PRO A 874 -19.00 -39.81 -18.88
CA PRO A 874 -20.29 -39.94 -18.19
C PRO A 874 -21.20 -41.04 -18.76
N ALA A 875 -20.88 -41.60 -19.93
CA ALA A 875 -21.61 -42.71 -20.51
C ALA A 875 -21.26 -44.08 -19.88
N ALA A 876 -20.14 -44.19 -19.16
CA ALA A 876 -19.77 -45.37 -18.39
C ALA A 876 -20.73 -45.60 -17.21
N GLY A 877 -21.19 -44.50 -16.61
CA GLY A 877 -22.21 -44.49 -15.56
C GLY A 877 -21.65 -44.78 -14.17
N ASN A 878 -20.37 -44.50 -13.97
CA ASN A 878 -19.64 -44.56 -12.72
C ASN A 878 -19.48 -43.18 -12.05
N CYS A 879 -19.85 -42.09 -12.71
CA CYS A 879 -19.95 -40.78 -12.05
C CYS A 879 -21.40 -40.34 -11.72
N ILE A 880 -21.58 -39.69 -10.58
CA ILE A 880 -22.73 -38.83 -10.26
C ILE A 880 -22.20 -37.44 -9.89
N ALA A 881 -22.64 -36.41 -10.62
CA ALA A 881 -22.18 -35.06 -10.34
C ALA A 881 -22.67 -34.58 -8.97
N ASP A 882 -21.78 -33.95 -8.21
CA ASP A 882 -22.15 -33.28 -6.99
C ASP A 882 -23.16 -32.14 -7.25
N ALA A 883 -24.16 -32.03 -6.37
CA ALA A 883 -25.30 -31.14 -6.56
C ALA A 883 -25.22 -29.84 -5.77
N ASP A 884 -24.24 -29.69 -4.88
CA ASP A 884 -24.00 -28.45 -4.14
C ASP A 884 -22.66 -27.77 -4.41
N GLY A 885 -21.85 -28.32 -5.32
CA GLY A 885 -20.57 -27.78 -5.77
C GLY A 885 -19.49 -27.93 -4.70
N GLY A 886 -19.42 -29.10 -4.05
CA GLY A 886 -18.45 -29.39 -2.99
C GLY A 886 -18.75 -28.72 -1.65
N ALA A 887 -19.96 -28.17 -1.46
CA ALA A 887 -20.33 -27.57 -0.18
C ALA A 887 -20.48 -28.63 0.94
N THR A 888 -20.65 -29.90 0.55
CA THR A 888 -20.56 -31.06 1.42
C THR A 888 -19.61 -32.08 0.79
N THR A 889 -18.55 -32.45 1.50
CA THR A 889 -17.61 -33.51 1.09
C THR A 889 -17.49 -34.60 2.16
N THR A 890 -17.06 -35.78 1.75
CA THR A 890 -16.77 -36.95 2.60
C THR A 890 -15.42 -37.55 2.22
N ASP A 891 -14.88 -38.46 3.06
CA ASP A 891 -13.59 -39.10 2.82
C ASP A 891 -13.79 -40.36 1.97
N PRO A 892 -13.35 -40.38 0.69
CA PRO A 892 -13.58 -41.50 -0.24
C PRO A 892 -12.87 -42.81 0.17
N LEU A 893 -12.00 -42.77 1.18
CA LEU A 893 -11.31 -43.94 1.72
C LEU A 893 -11.93 -44.44 3.04
N ASN A 894 -12.97 -43.77 3.55
CA ASN A 894 -13.58 -44.07 4.84
C ASN A 894 -15.11 -44.16 4.78
N PRO A 895 -15.70 -45.38 4.92
CA PRO A 895 -17.13 -45.63 4.71
C PRO A 895 -18.11 -45.01 5.72
N ASP A 896 -17.68 -44.10 6.59
CA ASP A 896 -18.41 -43.48 7.69
C ASP A 896 -17.56 -42.31 8.18
N THR A 897 -17.57 -41.20 7.43
CA THR A 897 -16.72 -40.02 7.64
C THR A 897 -16.84 -39.50 9.08
N ASP A 898 -18.07 -39.37 9.60
CA ASP A 898 -18.30 -38.85 10.95
C ASP A 898 -18.20 -39.88 12.09
N ASN A 899 -18.02 -41.15 11.75
CA ASN A 899 -17.96 -42.30 12.67
C ASN A 899 -19.25 -42.48 13.53
N GLY A 900 -20.41 -42.09 13.00
CA GLY A 900 -21.75 -42.15 13.58
C GLY A 900 -22.34 -43.57 13.59
N GLY A 901 -21.86 -44.41 12.67
CA GLY A 901 -22.23 -45.82 12.54
C GLY A 901 -23.23 -46.12 11.42
N VAL A 902 -23.43 -45.19 10.48
CA VAL A 902 -24.04 -45.39 9.16
C VAL A 902 -23.07 -44.82 8.14
N SER A 903 -23.05 -45.41 6.95
CA SER A 903 -22.15 -44.98 5.89
C SER A 903 -22.67 -43.76 5.16
N ASP A 904 -21.76 -42.97 4.61
CA ASP A 904 -22.01 -41.70 3.95
C ASP A 904 -23.01 -41.91 2.79
N GLY A 905 -22.81 -42.94 1.96
CA GLY A 905 -23.75 -43.36 0.92
C GLY A 905 -25.13 -43.89 1.41
N ASP A 906 -25.27 -44.31 2.67
CA ASP A 906 -26.57 -44.65 3.31
C ASP A 906 -27.25 -43.40 3.92
N GLU A 907 -26.49 -42.33 4.15
CA GLU A 907 -26.94 -41.04 4.67
C GLU A 907 -27.38 -40.11 3.54
N ASP A 908 -26.59 -40.02 2.47
CA ASP A 908 -26.98 -39.49 1.16
C ASP A 908 -27.69 -40.56 0.32
N THR A 909 -28.99 -40.70 0.57
CA THR A 909 -29.82 -41.69 -0.12
C THR A 909 -29.92 -41.49 -1.64
N ASN A 910 -29.64 -40.28 -2.13
CA ASN A 910 -29.80 -39.93 -3.53
C ASN A 910 -28.47 -39.82 -4.30
N LYS A 911 -27.34 -39.88 -3.56
CA LYS A 911 -25.96 -40.04 -4.03
C LYS A 911 -25.48 -38.88 -4.90
N ASN A 912 -25.84 -37.67 -4.51
CA ASN A 912 -25.52 -36.46 -5.26
C ASN A 912 -24.70 -35.47 -4.43
N GLY A 913 -24.09 -35.94 -3.32
CA GLY A 913 -23.21 -35.21 -2.40
C GLY A 913 -23.91 -34.13 -1.58
N GLN A 914 -25.07 -33.64 -2.01
CA GLN A 914 -25.81 -32.59 -1.32
C GLN A 914 -26.63 -33.06 -0.11
N ILE A 915 -26.54 -32.35 1.01
CA ILE A 915 -27.42 -32.55 2.18
C ILE A 915 -28.87 -32.15 1.87
N ASP A 916 -29.69 -33.13 1.50
CA ASP A 916 -31.02 -32.89 0.96
C ASP A 916 -32.13 -33.02 2.04
N PRO A 917 -33.28 -32.30 1.93
CA PRO A 917 -34.34 -32.36 2.94
C PRO A 917 -34.99 -33.74 3.11
N GLY A 918 -34.50 -34.52 4.08
CA GLY A 918 -35.02 -35.84 4.42
C GLY A 918 -33.96 -36.94 4.47
N GLU A 919 -32.73 -36.60 4.09
CA GLU A 919 -31.50 -37.36 4.29
C GLU A 919 -30.89 -37.06 5.67
N ARG A 920 -29.82 -37.78 5.98
CA ARG A 920 -28.96 -37.51 7.14
C ARG A 920 -27.69 -36.83 6.64
N ASP A 921 -26.98 -36.20 7.56
CA ASP A 921 -25.78 -35.43 7.27
C ASP A 921 -24.56 -36.34 7.49
N PRO A 922 -23.82 -36.74 6.44
CA PRO A 922 -22.63 -37.62 6.55
C PRO A 922 -21.52 -37.08 7.47
N ASN A 923 -21.60 -35.80 7.84
CA ASN A 923 -20.65 -35.12 8.71
C ASN A 923 -21.20 -34.83 10.14
N ASP A 924 -22.43 -35.28 10.51
CA ASP A 924 -23.02 -35.12 11.86
C ASP A 924 -23.39 -36.46 12.54
N PRO A 925 -22.53 -36.99 13.44
CA PRO A 925 -22.70 -38.34 13.99
C PRO A 925 -23.85 -38.40 15.02
N SER A 926 -24.50 -37.26 15.28
CA SER A 926 -25.56 -37.11 16.26
C SER A 926 -26.96 -37.42 15.70
N ASP A 927 -27.15 -37.34 14.37
CA ASP A 927 -28.43 -37.57 13.71
C ASP A 927 -28.67 -39.05 13.36
N ASP A 928 -27.62 -39.84 13.53
CA ASP A 928 -27.39 -41.10 12.85
C ASP A 928 -27.91 -42.37 13.60
N GLY A 929 -28.24 -42.19 14.88
CA GLY A 929 -29.34 -42.93 15.51
C GLY A 929 -29.10 -44.42 15.84
N VAL A 930 -27.87 -44.91 16.01
CA VAL A 930 -27.65 -46.31 16.45
C VAL A 930 -28.10 -46.56 17.91
N THR A 931 -28.97 -47.56 18.07
CA THR A 931 -29.58 -47.96 19.35
C THR A 931 -28.62 -48.75 20.25
N ARG A 932 -28.21 -48.15 21.38
CA ARG A 932 -27.35 -48.77 22.42
C ARG A 932 -27.93 -50.09 22.99
N CYS A 933 -27.14 -51.16 23.05
CA CYS A 933 -27.52 -52.44 23.66
C CYS A 933 -27.58 -52.32 25.19
N THR A 934 -28.51 -53.03 25.84
CA THR A 934 -28.62 -53.05 27.32
C THR A 934 -28.58 -54.45 27.93
N GLN A 935 -28.68 -55.48 27.09
CA GLN A 935 -28.66 -56.90 27.47
C GLN A 935 -28.21 -57.72 26.26
N ASP A 936 -27.57 -58.88 26.50
CA ASP A 936 -27.00 -59.69 25.42
C ASP A 936 -28.02 -60.05 24.32
N THR A 937 -29.30 -60.21 24.65
CA THR A 937 -30.35 -60.51 23.64
C THR A 937 -30.63 -59.38 22.66
N ASP A 938 -30.11 -58.18 22.92
CA ASP A 938 -30.16 -57.05 22.00
C ASP A 938 -29.08 -57.17 20.90
N CYS A 939 -28.11 -58.08 21.07
CA CYS A 939 -27.03 -58.36 20.13
C CYS A 939 -27.32 -59.59 19.26
N ALA A 940 -26.57 -59.79 18.18
CA ALA A 940 -26.68 -60.98 17.33
C ALA A 940 -26.05 -62.23 18.00
N GLN A 941 -26.29 -63.42 17.44
CA GLN A 941 -25.68 -64.68 17.93
C GLN A 941 -24.15 -64.63 17.78
N GLY A 942 -23.41 -65.00 18.83
CA GLY A 942 -21.95 -64.86 18.86
C GLY A 942 -21.45 -63.47 19.25
N GLN A 943 -22.35 -62.57 19.67
CA GLN A 943 -22.03 -61.29 20.31
C GLN A 943 -22.74 -61.18 21.67
N VAL A 944 -22.15 -60.40 22.58
CA VAL A 944 -22.68 -60.09 23.91
C VAL A 944 -22.66 -58.58 24.12
N CYS A 945 -23.59 -58.08 24.93
CA CYS A 945 -23.66 -56.65 25.18
C CYS A 945 -22.61 -56.25 26.22
N ASP A 946 -21.75 -55.31 25.86
CA ASP A 946 -20.97 -54.57 26.83
C ASP A 946 -21.89 -53.55 27.49
N THR A 947 -22.36 -53.85 28.70
CA THR A 947 -23.33 -53.00 29.39
C THR A 947 -22.73 -51.68 29.92
N GLU A 948 -21.41 -51.51 29.87
CA GLU A 948 -20.73 -50.28 30.27
C GLU A 948 -20.50 -49.37 29.06
N ALA A 949 -20.17 -49.94 27.89
CA ALA A 949 -20.01 -49.21 26.63
C ALA A 949 -21.32 -49.09 25.81
N GLY A 950 -22.33 -49.92 26.07
CA GLY A 950 -23.61 -49.91 25.35
C GLY A 950 -23.54 -50.47 23.92
N ILE A 951 -22.49 -51.21 23.59
CA ILE A 951 -22.22 -51.77 22.25
C ILE A 951 -22.13 -53.31 22.28
N CYS A 952 -22.46 -53.94 21.16
CA CYS A 952 -22.40 -55.39 21.01
C CYS A 952 -20.99 -55.84 20.62
N VAL A 953 -20.32 -56.60 21.48
CA VAL A 953 -18.95 -57.07 21.25
C VAL A 953 -18.92 -58.59 20.95
N PRO A 954 -17.98 -59.08 20.12
CA PRO A 954 -17.85 -60.51 19.83
C PRO A 954 -17.66 -61.36 21.09
N GLY A 955 -18.48 -62.39 21.28
CA GLY A 955 -18.39 -63.28 22.43
C GLY A 955 -19.66 -64.07 22.74
N CYS A 956 -19.60 -64.91 23.77
CA CYS A 956 -20.73 -65.71 24.24
C CYS A 956 -20.66 -65.90 25.76
N ARG A 957 -21.80 -66.12 26.43
CA ARG A 957 -21.85 -66.51 27.86
C ARG A 957 -22.52 -67.87 28.00
N GLY A 958 -22.03 -68.69 28.94
CA GLY A 958 -22.51 -70.06 29.15
C GLY A 958 -23.90 -70.15 29.81
N GLU A 959 -24.30 -69.14 30.60
CA GLU A 959 -25.66 -69.00 31.14
C GLU A 959 -26.24 -67.62 30.79
N GLY A 960 -27.38 -67.60 30.08
CA GLY A 960 -28.20 -66.40 29.88
C GLY A 960 -27.75 -65.40 28.80
N GLY A 961 -26.61 -65.61 28.15
CA GLY A 961 -26.17 -64.81 26.99
C GLY A 961 -26.59 -65.39 25.64
N ASN A 962 -26.20 -64.72 24.55
CA ASN A 962 -26.43 -65.23 23.21
C ASN A 962 -25.57 -66.47 22.94
N ALA A 963 -26.23 -67.52 22.47
CA ALA A 963 -25.55 -68.75 22.07
C ALA A 963 -24.64 -68.48 20.87
N CYS A 964 -23.65 -69.35 20.69
CA CYS A 964 -22.84 -69.34 19.48
C CYS A 964 -23.67 -69.75 18.25
N PRO A 965 -23.27 -69.29 17.05
CA PRO A 965 -23.87 -69.74 15.80
C PRO A 965 -23.86 -71.27 15.65
N ASP A 966 -24.82 -71.80 14.90
CA ASP A 966 -25.02 -73.25 14.73
C ASP A 966 -23.72 -73.98 14.34
N GLY A 967 -23.33 -74.99 15.14
CA GLY A 967 -22.11 -75.79 14.94
C GLY A 967 -20.93 -75.39 15.83
N GLN A 968 -21.04 -74.29 16.57
CA GLN A 968 -20.03 -73.83 17.52
C GLN A 968 -20.47 -74.01 18.99
N VAL A 969 -19.49 -74.15 19.88
CA VAL A 969 -19.65 -74.21 21.34
C VAL A 969 -18.95 -73.02 21.98
N CYS A 970 -19.61 -72.44 22.97
CA CYS A 970 -19.05 -71.37 23.77
C CYS A 970 -17.94 -71.93 24.68
N SER A 971 -16.79 -71.26 24.72
CA SER A 971 -15.68 -71.62 25.62
C SER A 971 -15.97 -71.26 27.08
N SER A 972 -16.94 -70.37 27.34
CA SER A 972 -17.42 -70.02 28.68
C SER A 972 -18.58 -70.93 29.14
N THR A 973 -18.62 -71.23 30.43
CA THR A 973 -19.68 -72.04 31.07
C THR A 973 -20.42 -71.30 32.19
N ASP A 974 -20.15 -70.00 32.36
CA ASP A 974 -20.79 -69.13 33.35
C ASP A 974 -21.12 -67.76 32.73
N SER A 975 -21.33 -66.73 33.58
CA SER A 975 -21.68 -65.38 33.15
C SER A 975 -20.49 -64.53 32.66
N SER A 976 -19.28 -65.08 32.56
CA SER A 976 -18.13 -64.40 31.93
C SER A 976 -18.17 -64.53 30.41
N VAL A 977 -17.64 -63.53 29.70
CA VAL A 977 -17.55 -63.52 28.24
C VAL A 977 -16.49 -64.55 27.81
N GLY A 978 -16.92 -65.51 26.99
CA GLY A 978 -16.07 -66.46 26.29
C GLY A 978 -16.18 -66.28 24.78
N THR A 979 -15.52 -67.18 24.04
CA THR A 979 -15.44 -67.18 22.58
C THR A 979 -16.18 -68.36 21.98
N CYS A 980 -16.74 -68.16 20.77
CA CYS A 980 -17.37 -69.23 20.01
C CYS A 980 -16.33 -69.98 19.18
N SER A 981 -16.38 -71.32 19.23
CA SER A 981 -15.48 -72.18 18.45
C SER A 981 -16.16 -73.47 18.03
N GLN A 982 -15.80 -74.04 16.87
CA GLN A 982 -16.43 -75.25 16.31
C GLN A 982 -16.39 -76.43 17.31
N ALA A 983 -17.54 -77.10 17.49
CA ALA A 983 -17.61 -78.33 18.26
C ALA A 983 -16.92 -79.47 17.48
N ASN A 984 -15.70 -79.83 17.86
CA ASN A 984 -14.92 -80.86 17.17
C ASN A 984 -15.69 -82.21 17.09
N PRO A 985 -16.03 -82.73 15.89
CA PRO A 985 -16.85 -83.94 15.75
C PRO A 985 -16.11 -85.26 16.01
N ASP A 986 -14.79 -85.29 16.10
CA ASP A 986 -14.03 -86.53 16.29
C ASP A 986 -13.02 -86.39 17.44
N GLY A 987 -13.42 -86.83 18.62
CA GLY A 987 -12.53 -86.93 19.76
C GLY A 987 -11.34 -87.83 19.46
N LEU A 988 -10.14 -87.23 19.37
CA LEU A 988 -8.84 -87.71 19.85
C LEU A 988 -7.78 -86.61 19.62
N TYR A 989 -7.24 -86.05 20.71
CA TYR A 989 -6.08 -85.14 20.72
C TYR A 989 -4.80 -85.86 20.21
N PRO A 990 -3.88 -85.14 19.54
CA PRO A 990 -2.49 -85.59 19.46
C PRO A 990 -1.55 -84.58 20.13
N GLU A 991 -0.75 -85.06 21.08
CA GLU A 991 0.65 -84.64 21.12
C GLU A 991 1.33 -85.24 19.86
N GLY A 992 1.79 -84.42 18.90
CA GLY A 992 2.88 -84.74 17.96
C GLY A 992 2.58 -85.08 16.48
N ASN A 993 3.14 -84.24 15.58
CA ASN A 993 3.67 -84.41 14.20
C ASN A 993 2.87 -85.06 13.04
N GLY A 994 2.61 -84.26 11.97
CA GLY A 994 2.87 -84.66 10.56
C GLY A 994 1.87 -84.29 9.44
N LEU A 995 2.29 -83.35 8.55
CA LEU A 995 2.14 -83.19 7.07
C LEU A 995 0.79 -83.34 6.26
N LEU A 996 0.52 -82.27 5.48
CA LEU A 996 0.16 -82.13 4.03
C LEU A 996 -1.26 -82.35 3.40
N CYS A 997 -1.63 -81.33 2.58
CA CYS A 997 -2.29 -81.29 1.24
C CYS A 997 -3.84 -81.20 1.04
N ALA A 998 -4.27 -80.02 0.52
CA ALA A 998 -5.04 -79.68 -0.71
C ALA A 998 -6.33 -80.41 -1.17
N ALA A 999 -7.40 -79.66 -1.52
CA ALA A 999 -8.02 -79.55 -2.88
C ALA A 999 -9.45 -78.91 -2.90
N ARG A 1000 -9.68 -77.99 -3.87
CA ARG A 1000 -10.94 -77.43 -4.47
C ARG A 1000 -11.81 -78.52 -5.18
N PRO A 1001 -12.92 -78.22 -5.94
CA PRO A 1001 -14.07 -77.28 -5.84
C PRO A 1001 -15.44 -77.96 -6.24
N ALA A 1002 -16.57 -77.22 -6.37
CA ALA A 1002 -17.47 -77.17 -7.56
C ALA A 1002 -18.91 -76.58 -7.35
N GLN A 1003 -19.20 -75.51 -8.12
CA GLN A 1003 -20.37 -75.13 -8.94
C GLN A 1003 -21.85 -75.45 -8.55
N GLY A 1004 -22.71 -74.43 -8.67
CA GLY A 1004 -23.71 -74.39 -9.78
C GLY A 1004 -25.17 -73.99 -9.49
N GLY A 1005 -25.56 -72.76 -9.88
CA GLY A 1005 -26.67 -72.49 -10.83
C GLY A 1005 -28.13 -72.28 -10.34
N GLY A 1006 -28.72 -71.13 -10.73
CA GLY A 1006 -29.95 -71.12 -11.55
C GLY A 1006 -31.29 -70.57 -10.99
N SER A 1007 -31.60 -69.32 -11.38
CA SER A 1007 -32.88 -68.77 -11.88
C SER A 1007 -34.20 -68.71 -11.06
N SER A 1008 -34.64 -67.46 -10.85
CA SER A 1008 -35.90 -66.80 -11.26
C SER A 1008 -37.25 -66.92 -10.50
N SER A 1009 -37.83 -65.72 -10.31
CA SER A 1009 -39.26 -65.30 -10.33
C SER A 1009 -40.16 -65.44 -9.09
N GLY A 1010 -40.74 -64.29 -8.65
CA GLY A 1010 -41.63 -64.07 -7.47
C GLY A 1010 -43.09 -64.55 -7.62
N PRO A 1011 -44.16 -63.87 -7.12
CA PRO A 1011 -44.24 -62.73 -6.17
C PRO A 1011 -45.41 -62.82 -5.11
N LEU A 1012 -45.52 -61.76 -4.28
CA LEU A 1012 -46.70 -61.12 -3.62
C LEU A 1012 -47.55 -61.77 -2.47
N ALA A 1013 -47.49 -61.11 -1.29
CA ALA A 1013 -48.55 -60.30 -0.63
C ALA A 1013 -49.33 -60.75 0.65
N VAL A 1014 -49.60 -59.72 1.50
CA VAL A 1014 -50.81 -59.39 2.32
C VAL A 1014 -50.77 -59.53 3.88
N ALA A 1015 -50.66 -58.36 4.55
CA ALA A 1015 -51.50 -57.69 5.59
C ALA A 1015 -51.69 -58.10 7.10
N LEU A 1016 -51.61 -57.02 7.92
CA LEU A 1016 -52.45 -56.52 9.06
C LEU A 1016 -52.34 -57.00 10.54
N ALA A 1017 -51.92 -56.04 11.41
CA ALA A 1017 -52.59 -55.43 12.60
C ALA A 1017 -52.51 -55.96 14.07
N ALA A 1018 -52.07 -55.04 14.97
CA ALA A 1018 -52.74 -54.46 16.17
C ALA A 1018 -52.47 -54.91 17.66
N VAL A 1019 -51.93 -53.94 18.46
CA VAL A 1019 -52.43 -53.31 19.74
C VAL A 1019 -51.91 -53.69 21.17
N ALA A 1020 -51.29 -52.66 21.82
CA ALA A 1020 -51.33 -52.07 23.19
C ALA A 1020 -50.76 -52.70 24.50
N GLY A 1021 -50.06 -51.84 25.29
CA GLY A 1021 -50.54 -51.38 26.62
C GLY A 1021 -49.58 -51.25 27.84
N LEU A 1022 -49.15 -50.00 28.16
CA LEU A 1022 -49.06 -49.28 29.46
C LEU A 1022 -48.17 -49.72 30.69
N ALA A 1023 -47.35 -48.75 31.16
CA ALA A 1023 -47.39 -48.04 32.48
C ALA A 1023 -46.26 -48.18 33.58
N LEU A 1024 -45.55 -47.05 33.79
CA LEU A 1024 -45.30 -46.26 35.04
C LEU A 1024 -44.32 -46.70 36.18
N ARG A 1025 -43.33 -45.80 36.46
CA ARG A 1025 -43.08 -44.96 37.70
C ARG A 1025 -41.74 -45.08 38.50
N ARG A 1026 -40.93 -43.99 38.40
CA ARG A 1026 -40.29 -43.06 39.41
C ARG A 1026 -39.26 -43.48 40.51
N ARG A 1027 -38.16 -42.67 40.51
CA ARG A 1027 -37.37 -41.99 41.60
C ARG A 1027 -36.49 -42.89 42.52
N GLN A 1028 -35.28 -42.53 42.99
CA GLN A 1028 -34.77 -41.25 43.53
C GLN A 1028 -33.24 -41.29 43.86
N ARG A 1029 -32.51 -40.15 43.67
CA ARG A 1029 -31.35 -39.56 44.42
C ARG A 1029 -30.11 -40.40 44.83
N GLY A 1030 -28.93 -40.07 44.29
CA GLY A 1030 -27.99 -39.00 44.76
C GLY A 1030 -26.84 -39.35 45.73
N SER A 1031 -25.60 -38.93 45.38
CA SER A 1031 -24.68 -38.07 46.18
C SER A 1031 -23.20 -38.52 46.29
N ARG A 1032 -22.32 -37.54 46.00
CA ARG A 1032 -20.92 -37.28 46.48
C ARG A 1032 -19.83 -38.22 45.92
N ARG A 1033 -18.67 -37.70 45.48
CA ARG A 1033 -17.90 -36.59 46.07
C ARG A 1033 -17.02 -35.91 45.04
#